data_AF-A0A9E6BA68-F1
#
_entry.id   AF-A0A9E6BA68-F1
#
_cell.length_a   1.000
_cell.length_b   1.000
_cell.length_c   1.000
_cell.angle_alpha   90.00
_cell.angle_beta   90.00
_cell.angle_gamma   90.00
#
_symmetry.space_group_name_H-M   'P 1'
#
loop_
_entity.id
_entity.type
_entity.pdbx_description
1 polymer ?
#
loop_
_entity_poly.entity_id
_entity_poly.type
_entity_poly.pdbx_seq_one_letter_code
_entity_poly.pdbx_strand_id
1 'polypeptide(L)'
;MNSRGLILLFTLIITLSACEPDPLVKRQVISVAPMDQENLLLQIDKHISLTPRPSETFPFPIKLGEVGPADSLYSGMRQYPFYCMTVDAGLGQPLVDNQAGYGVTVYDDNDAIMGYSKDCMVTSRIDYFYTLTGTDKIRSYDLDKPPARADIATIEIQGKPVAEIFRLERGSINRYIYFIAMLVSETSLGVRDTKQYWNNKLIYQFKGGASIGFRQGQMGAERLINRRLTLLRQGYAVIASSGNNTSYSYNMLLAEDTARRVKAQFISLYGDPLYTLGIGGSGGGLAQYLIAQNSTGVLDGIMPIYSYPDMVSQSIFLLDCDLLQHYFNVTDNGNSKWKDWEQRENIEGMNGINGFTHPYTFLVPLNQLFAGAWPSMPNGSSECVYSWFIAATFFYNPKQGFVKPYFSDKVKEEVNWTYWQDLAQIYGTDSHGFARTTWGNEGVQYGLRAMQRGDINIEEFIHLNRYIGSWVPQDKMRKETAFTPFGMRFPIWLSLWSRNNITEATPHFAKRKPADPQAIVNGYKYGQIFIGKAELPILEIRHYLEDDLNMHHTLASFETRLRIQQYQGHNDNQVVWISHKDHTPIDKGIAFLDRWLMALSASENKDLASSKPADLVDACIDHLGKVQFEGADVWDGEWNNQPFGKCSKIYPIYSNIRVQAGGPWAGSIFKCGRIPVSDAIARGIYGNVSIEAYQEHLENIFPDGVCDYGQGDIGKPDLGLTPTQEASKNQNPNQSAQLGSRLKVER
;
A
#
# COMPACT_ATOMS: atom_id res chain seq x y z
N MET A 1 26.27 13.72 46.16
CA MET A 1 26.82 13.68 44.79
C MET A 1 26.36 14.94 44.06
N ASN A 2 27.30 15.81 43.66
CA ASN A 2 27.00 17.14 43.11
C ASN A 2 26.37 17.09 41.71
N SER A 3 25.42 17.98 41.40
CA SER A 3 24.71 18.07 40.11
C SER A 3 25.66 18.26 38.91
N ARG A 4 26.84 18.84 39.13
CA ARG A 4 27.92 18.93 38.14
C ARG A 4 28.49 17.56 37.73
N GLY A 5 28.53 16.60 38.65
CA GLY A 5 28.93 15.22 38.36
C GLY A 5 27.88 14.46 37.54
N LEU A 6 26.59 14.75 37.74
CA LEU A 6 25.49 14.15 36.97
C LEU A 6 25.46 14.67 35.53
N ILE A 7 25.72 15.97 35.33
CA ILE A 7 25.79 16.61 34.01
C ILE A 7 27.03 16.12 33.24
N LEU A 8 28.18 15.97 33.90
CA LEU A 8 29.38 15.38 33.28
C LEU A 8 29.16 13.90 32.93
N LEU A 9 28.47 13.13 33.77
CA LEU A 9 28.16 11.72 33.45
C LEU A 9 27.17 11.62 32.27
N PHE A 10 26.17 12.50 32.20
CA PHE A 10 25.21 12.56 31.09
C PHE A 10 25.88 13.00 29.78
N THR A 11 26.76 14.01 29.82
CA THR A 11 27.53 14.43 28.63
C THR A 11 28.54 13.38 28.20
N LEU A 12 29.17 12.66 29.13
CA LEU A 12 30.09 11.55 28.82
C LEU A 12 29.36 10.34 28.22
N ILE A 13 28.14 10.02 28.70
CA ILE A 13 27.31 8.94 28.13
C ILE A 13 26.80 9.32 26.73
N ILE A 14 26.45 10.59 26.51
CA ILE A 14 26.05 11.10 25.18
C ILE A 14 27.24 11.12 24.21
N THR A 15 28.44 11.48 24.65
CA THR A 15 29.64 11.45 23.78
C THR A 15 30.15 10.04 23.52
N LEU A 16 30.05 9.11 24.49
CA LEU A 16 30.39 7.70 24.27
C LEU A 16 29.38 6.99 23.36
N SER A 17 28.09 7.34 23.43
CA SER A 17 27.07 6.86 22.48
C SER A 17 27.19 7.49 21.07
N ALA A 18 28.00 8.54 20.93
CA ALA A 18 28.26 9.22 19.65
C ALA A 18 29.59 8.78 18.99
N CYS A 19 30.37 7.91 19.64
CA CYS A 19 31.67 7.44 19.12
C CYS A 19 31.62 6.08 18.41
N GLU A 20 30.51 5.33 18.49
CA GLU A 20 30.30 4.20 17.58
C GLU A 20 29.63 4.71 16.30
N PRO A 21 30.25 4.56 15.11
CA PRO A 21 29.57 4.85 13.87
C PRO A 21 28.29 4.03 13.81
N ASP A 22 27.17 4.67 13.44
CA ASP A 22 25.87 4.02 13.30
C ASP A 22 26.05 2.66 12.60
N PRO A 23 25.56 1.54 13.17
CA PRO A 23 25.72 0.20 12.58
C PRO A 23 25.24 0.10 11.12
N LEU A 24 24.36 1.01 10.69
CA LEU A 24 23.93 1.15 9.30
C LEU A 24 25.01 1.75 8.40
N VAL A 25 25.82 2.69 8.91
CA VAL A 25 26.92 3.33 8.18
C VAL A 25 28.02 2.33 7.86
N LYS A 26 28.32 1.37 8.77
CA LYS A 26 29.26 0.27 8.47
C LYS A 26 28.82 -0.56 7.27
N ARG A 27 27.50 -0.73 7.06
CA ARG A 27 26.94 -1.59 5.99
C ARG A 27 26.32 -0.78 4.85
N GLN A 28 26.57 0.52 4.76
CA GLN A 28 25.96 1.36 3.73
C GLN A 28 26.37 0.91 2.32
N VAL A 29 25.47 1.08 1.36
CA VAL A 29 25.81 0.94 -0.06
C VAL A 29 26.67 2.13 -0.47
N ILE A 30 27.93 1.87 -0.80
CA ILE A 30 28.90 2.92 -1.12
C ILE A 30 28.97 3.26 -2.61
N SER A 31 28.53 2.35 -3.49
CA SER A 31 28.48 2.56 -4.94
C SER A 31 27.33 1.82 -5.60
N VAL A 32 26.85 2.35 -6.74
CA VAL A 32 25.79 1.74 -7.54
C VAL A 32 26.41 0.73 -8.50
N ALA A 33 25.90 -0.51 -8.50
CA ALA A 33 26.32 -1.52 -9.46
C ALA A 33 25.80 -1.19 -10.87
N PRO A 34 26.57 -1.50 -11.93
CA PRO A 34 26.06 -1.37 -13.29
C PRO A 34 24.85 -2.29 -13.49
N MET A 35 23.89 -1.84 -14.30
CA MET A 35 22.81 -2.69 -14.80
C MET A 35 23.31 -3.41 -16.05
N ASP A 36 24.00 -4.54 -15.88
CA ASP A 36 24.70 -5.24 -16.96
C ASP A 36 24.04 -6.57 -17.37
N GLN A 37 23.13 -7.11 -16.55
CA GLN A 37 22.45 -8.35 -16.84
C GLN A 37 21.03 -8.10 -17.36
N GLU A 38 20.84 -8.27 -18.68
CA GLU A 38 19.50 -8.36 -19.24
C GLU A 38 18.76 -9.55 -18.62
N ASN A 39 17.52 -9.29 -18.21
CA ASN A 39 16.64 -10.30 -17.67
C ASN A 39 15.24 -10.06 -18.23
N LEU A 40 14.47 -11.13 -18.39
CA LEU A 40 13.16 -11.07 -19.02
C LEU A 40 12.27 -10.10 -18.24
N LEU A 41 11.84 -9.02 -18.90
CA LEU A 41 10.67 -8.25 -18.51
C LEU A 41 9.49 -8.76 -19.34
N LEU A 42 8.45 -9.22 -18.66
CA LEU A 42 7.25 -9.73 -19.31
C LEU A 42 6.69 -8.68 -20.31
N GLN A 43 6.49 -9.11 -21.56
CA GLN A 43 5.91 -8.27 -22.61
C GLN A 43 4.39 -8.38 -22.54
N ILE A 44 3.71 -7.25 -22.36
CA ILE A 44 2.27 -7.22 -22.08
C ILE A 44 1.56 -6.34 -23.12
N ASP A 45 0.76 -6.97 -23.98
CA ASP A 45 -0.03 -6.26 -24.98
C ASP A 45 -1.38 -5.77 -24.42
N LYS A 46 -2.07 -6.60 -23.65
CA LYS A 46 -3.39 -6.30 -23.07
C LYS A 46 -3.26 -6.20 -21.55
N HIS A 47 -4.16 -6.79 -20.77
CA HIS A 47 -3.96 -6.91 -19.33
C HIS A 47 -3.02 -8.08 -18.99
N ILE A 48 -2.16 -7.91 -17.99
CA ILE A 48 -1.16 -8.90 -17.56
C ILE A 48 -1.72 -10.31 -17.30
N SER A 49 -2.98 -10.40 -16.86
CA SER A 49 -3.63 -11.68 -16.57
C SER A 49 -3.93 -12.54 -17.81
N LEU A 50 -3.78 -11.97 -19.01
CA LEU A 50 -3.85 -12.69 -20.28
C LEU A 50 -2.48 -13.15 -20.78
N THR A 51 -1.39 -12.66 -20.18
CA THR A 51 -0.03 -13.02 -20.58
C THR A 51 0.42 -14.27 -19.83
N PRO A 52 0.73 -15.39 -20.50
CA PRO A 52 1.23 -16.58 -19.82
C PRO A 52 2.58 -16.28 -19.14
N ARG A 53 2.80 -16.89 -17.97
CA ARG A 53 4.11 -16.82 -17.31
C ARG A 53 5.05 -17.85 -17.91
N PRO A 54 6.35 -17.55 -18.05
CA PRO A 54 7.33 -18.53 -18.44
C PRO A 54 7.39 -19.70 -17.44
N SER A 55 7.81 -20.86 -17.91
CA SER A 55 8.07 -22.01 -17.04
C SER A 55 9.21 -21.70 -16.07
N GLU A 56 9.11 -22.25 -14.85
CA GLU A 56 10.18 -22.12 -13.86
C GLU A 56 11.46 -22.80 -14.35
N THR A 57 12.59 -22.10 -14.20
CA THR A 57 13.92 -22.55 -14.62
C THR A 57 14.79 -22.98 -13.46
N PHE A 58 14.49 -22.53 -12.23
CA PHE A 58 15.21 -22.93 -11.04
C PHE A 58 14.72 -24.30 -10.51
N PRO A 59 15.63 -25.26 -10.22
CA PRO A 59 15.25 -26.60 -9.79
C PRO A 59 14.91 -26.63 -8.28
N PHE A 60 13.70 -26.21 -7.91
CA PHE A 60 13.20 -26.35 -6.54
C PHE A 60 13.10 -27.83 -6.12
N PRO A 61 13.39 -28.18 -4.84
CA PRO A 61 13.68 -27.28 -3.73
C PRO A 61 15.13 -26.76 -3.69
N ILE A 62 15.31 -25.54 -3.18
CA ILE A 62 16.63 -25.01 -2.79
C ILE A 62 17.22 -25.96 -1.74
N LYS A 63 18.43 -26.47 -1.94
CA LYS A 63 19.09 -27.34 -0.94
C LYS A 63 19.52 -26.51 0.29
N LEU A 64 19.53 -27.13 1.47
CA LEU A 64 20.10 -26.48 2.66
C LEU A 64 21.58 -26.19 2.41
N GLY A 65 22.05 -25.01 2.82
CA GLY A 65 23.40 -24.52 2.53
C GLY A 65 23.57 -23.89 1.14
N GLU A 66 22.60 -24.00 0.24
CA GLU A 66 22.63 -23.38 -1.10
C GLU A 66 21.77 -22.12 -1.16
N VAL A 67 21.94 -21.32 -2.22
CA VAL A 67 21.14 -20.12 -2.50
C VAL A 67 20.02 -20.39 -3.49
N GLY A 68 18.91 -19.65 -3.37
CA GLY A 68 17.88 -19.62 -4.41
C GLY A 68 18.27 -18.73 -5.59
N PRO A 69 17.35 -18.53 -6.56
CA PRO A 69 17.60 -17.67 -7.70
C PRO A 69 17.72 -16.20 -7.26
N ALA A 70 18.73 -15.49 -7.76
CA ALA A 70 18.87 -14.05 -7.56
C ALA A 70 18.07 -13.23 -8.58
N ASP A 71 17.99 -13.71 -9.82
CA ASP A 71 17.19 -13.10 -10.89
C ASP A 71 15.72 -13.41 -10.74
N SER A 72 14.87 -12.42 -11.01
CA SER A 72 13.44 -12.64 -11.22
C SER A 72 13.23 -13.50 -12.48
N LEU A 73 12.13 -14.25 -12.56
CA LEU A 73 11.85 -15.05 -13.75
C LEU A 73 11.37 -14.19 -14.92
N TYR A 74 10.63 -13.11 -14.64
CA TYR A 74 9.97 -12.28 -15.66
C TYR A 74 9.73 -10.81 -15.25
N SER A 75 10.37 -10.33 -14.19
CA SER A 75 10.13 -8.97 -13.64
C SER A 75 11.17 -7.94 -14.06
N GLY A 76 11.96 -8.25 -15.10
CA GLY A 76 13.00 -7.38 -15.62
C GLY A 76 14.32 -7.44 -14.85
N MET A 77 15.16 -6.45 -15.12
CA MET A 77 16.52 -6.36 -14.60
C MET A 77 16.51 -6.07 -13.10
N ARG A 78 17.57 -6.51 -12.41
CA ARG A 78 17.81 -6.19 -11.00
C ARG A 78 17.96 -4.67 -10.83
N GLN A 79 17.19 -4.12 -9.91
CA GLN A 79 17.35 -2.72 -9.49
C GLN A 79 18.61 -2.58 -8.62
N TYR A 80 19.38 -1.51 -8.88
CA TYR A 80 20.47 -1.00 -8.06
C TYR A 80 20.31 0.53 -7.87
N PRO A 81 20.75 1.09 -6.74
CA PRO A 81 21.37 0.43 -5.59
C PRO A 81 20.38 -0.45 -4.82
N PHE A 82 20.89 -1.38 -4.02
CA PHE A 82 20.04 -2.28 -3.22
C PHE A 82 20.71 -2.58 -1.87
N TYR A 83 20.03 -2.25 -0.77
CA TYR A 83 20.56 -2.47 0.59
C TYR A 83 20.10 -3.81 1.17
N CYS A 84 21.06 -4.58 1.69
CA CYS A 84 20.84 -5.89 2.28
C CYS A 84 20.43 -5.80 3.75
N MET A 85 19.38 -6.55 4.13
CA MET A 85 18.81 -6.54 5.48
C MET A 85 18.91 -7.92 6.17
N THR A 86 19.85 -8.76 5.74
CA THR A 86 20.06 -10.12 6.23
C THR A 86 20.45 -10.15 7.71
N VAL A 87 21.35 -9.25 8.13
CA VAL A 87 21.76 -9.08 9.54
C VAL A 87 20.57 -8.63 10.38
N ASP A 88 19.80 -7.66 9.87
CA ASP A 88 18.62 -7.14 10.55
C ASP A 88 17.53 -8.21 10.73
N ALA A 89 17.49 -9.19 9.81
CA ALA A 89 16.61 -10.38 9.89
C ALA A 89 17.19 -11.54 10.75
N GLY A 90 18.38 -11.37 11.34
CA GLY A 90 19.04 -12.40 12.16
C GLY A 90 19.64 -13.57 11.37
N LEU A 91 19.94 -13.36 10.08
CA LEU A 91 20.55 -14.38 9.21
C LEU A 91 22.09 -14.25 9.12
N GLY A 92 22.66 -13.19 9.67
CA GLY A 92 24.08 -12.86 9.50
C GLY A 92 24.33 -12.02 8.24
N GLN A 93 25.59 -11.83 7.89
CA GLN A 93 25.98 -11.03 6.71
C GLN A 93 25.59 -11.75 5.41
N PRO A 94 25.28 -11.00 4.33
CA PRO A 94 25.00 -11.60 3.03
C PRO A 94 26.28 -12.20 2.44
N LEU A 95 26.13 -13.08 1.44
CA LEU A 95 27.28 -13.64 0.72
C LEU A 95 28.03 -12.56 -0.07
N VAL A 96 29.36 -12.64 -0.06
CA VAL A 96 30.22 -11.83 -0.92
C VAL A 96 30.00 -12.25 -2.36
N ASP A 97 29.59 -11.30 -3.21
CA ASP A 97 29.35 -11.52 -4.64
C ASP A 97 30.25 -10.66 -5.54
N ASN A 98 30.98 -9.71 -4.97
CA ASN A 98 31.94 -8.89 -5.70
C ASN A 98 33.06 -8.30 -4.81
N GLN A 99 34.14 -7.88 -5.45
CA GLN A 99 35.27 -7.17 -4.83
C GLN A 99 35.39 -5.72 -5.31
N ALA A 100 34.43 -5.24 -6.11
CA ALA A 100 34.48 -3.95 -6.79
C ALA A 100 33.86 -2.79 -5.96
N GLY A 101 33.32 -3.09 -4.77
CA GLY A 101 32.68 -2.08 -3.92
C GLY A 101 31.18 -1.91 -4.15
N TYR A 102 30.55 -2.81 -4.91
CA TYR A 102 29.12 -2.70 -5.22
C TYR A 102 28.26 -3.30 -4.11
N GLY A 103 27.26 -2.55 -3.65
CA GLY A 103 26.35 -2.98 -2.59
C GLY A 103 26.90 -2.77 -1.18
N VAL A 104 26.46 -3.60 -0.24
CA VAL A 104 26.85 -3.49 1.18
C VAL A 104 28.21 -4.14 1.43
N THR A 105 29.01 -3.59 2.33
CA THR A 105 30.27 -4.18 2.77
C THR A 105 30.03 -5.42 3.64
N VAL A 106 30.85 -6.46 3.42
CA VAL A 106 30.86 -7.70 4.22
C VAL A 106 32.21 -7.80 4.94
N TYR A 107 32.16 -8.14 6.23
CA TYR A 107 33.30 -8.17 7.14
C TYR A 107 33.58 -9.57 7.67
N ASP A 108 34.83 -9.86 8.05
CA ASP A 108 35.19 -11.02 8.85
C ASP A 108 34.98 -10.77 10.36
N ASP A 109 35.31 -11.74 11.19
CA ASP A 109 35.18 -11.65 12.66
C ASP A 109 36.10 -10.59 13.30
N ASN A 110 37.10 -10.08 12.57
CA ASN A 110 38.04 -9.05 13.02
C ASN A 110 37.69 -7.66 12.46
N ASP A 111 36.47 -7.46 11.94
CA ASP A 111 36.03 -6.23 11.28
C ASP A 111 36.85 -5.88 10.00
N ALA A 112 37.57 -6.84 9.41
CA ALA A 112 38.27 -6.66 8.14
C ALA A 112 37.33 -6.89 6.95
N ILE A 113 37.44 -6.07 5.90
CA ILE A 113 36.59 -6.18 4.71
C ILE A 113 36.94 -7.46 3.94
N MET A 114 35.95 -8.35 3.79
CA MET A 114 36.04 -9.56 2.96
C MET A 114 35.61 -9.33 1.51
N GLY A 115 34.76 -8.34 1.28
CA GLY A 115 34.21 -8.00 -0.02
C GLY A 115 32.86 -7.30 0.12
N TYR A 116 32.03 -7.38 -0.91
CA TYR A 116 30.75 -6.68 -0.97
C TYR A 116 29.63 -7.59 -1.49
N SER A 117 28.39 -7.22 -1.17
CA SER A 117 27.18 -7.91 -1.62
C SER A 117 26.20 -6.92 -2.25
N LYS A 118 26.03 -7.01 -3.57
CA LYS A 118 25.02 -6.23 -4.31
C LYS A 118 23.69 -6.99 -4.45
N ASP A 119 23.73 -8.31 -4.36
CA ASP A 119 22.57 -9.18 -4.59
C ASP A 119 21.94 -9.73 -3.30
N CYS A 120 22.57 -9.49 -2.15
CA CYS A 120 22.01 -9.78 -0.82
C CYS A 120 21.62 -11.24 -0.59
N MET A 121 22.26 -12.18 -1.30
CA MET A 121 21.92 -13.60 -1.22
C MET A 121 22.38 -14.20 0.12
N VAL A 122 21.58 -15.13 0.62
CA VAL A 122 21.83 -15.94 1.82
C VAL A 122 21.43 -17.38 1.57
N THR A 123 22.17 -18.30 2.18
CA THR A 123 21.95 -19.74 2.05
C THR A 123 20.70 -20.19 2.79
N SER A 124 20.03 -21.22 2.26
CA SER A 124 18.87 -21.83 2.90
C SER A 124 19.29 -22.55 4.18
N ARG A 125 18.60 -22.31 5.28
CA ARG A 125 18.84 -22.93 6.58
C ARG A 125 17.55 -23.17 7.34
N ILE A 126 17.62 -24.02 8.36
CA ILE A 126 16.53 -24.30 9.29
C ILE A 126 16.89 -23.77 10.67
N ASP A 127 15.97 -23.03 11.25
CA ASP A 127 16.00 -22.63 12.66
C ASP A 127 14.76 -23.21 13.36
N TYR A 128 14.85 -23.45 14.67
CA TYR A 128 13.73 -23.94 15.47
C TYR A 128 13.33 -22.89 16.50
N PHE A 129 12.03 -22.86 16.83
CA PHE A 129 11.46 -21.97 17.82
C PHE A 129 10.44 -22.72 18.68
N TYR A 130 10.17 -22.25 19.89
CA TYR A 130 9.16 -22.81 20.76
C TYR A 130 8.36 -21.72 21.46
N THR A 131 7.15 -22.07 21.91
CA THR A 131 6.36 -21.20 22.77
C THR A 131 6.71 -21.44 24.24
N LEU A 132 7.00 -20.37 24.98
CA LEU A 132 7.30 -20.45 26.40
C LEU A 132 6.03 -20.78 27.23
N THR A 133 6.11 -21.82 28.07
CA THR A 133 5.01 -22.30 28.93
C THR A 133 4.31 -21.15 29.68
N GLY A 134 2.97 -21.16 29.64
CA GLY A 134 2.13 -20.17 30.31
C GLY A 134 2.07 -18.81 29.59
N THR A 135 2.61 -18.70 28.37
CA THR A 135 2.64 -17.47 27.58
C THR A 135 2.45 -17.76 26.09
N ASP A 136 2.29 -16.70 25.27
CA ASP A 136 2.39 -16.77 23.81
C ASP A 136 3.74 -16.24 23.28
N LYS A 137 4.76 -16.16 24.15
CA LYS A 137 6.08 -15.66 23.76
C LYS A 137 6.86 -16.75 23.02
N ILE A 138 7.30 -16.42 21.82
CA ILE A 138 8.16 -17.27 20.99
C ILE A 138 9.62 -17.08 21.40
N ARG A 139 10.38 -18.18 21.45
CA ARG A 139 11.80 -18.22 21.76
C ARG A 139 12.53 -19.13 20.78
N SER A 140 13.81 -18.84 20.54
CA SER A 140 14.66 -19.71 19.72
C SER A 140 14.92 -21.03 20.44
N TYR A 141 14.88 -22.14 19.69
CA TYR A 141 15.23 -23.48 20.15
C TYR A 141 16.59 -23.84 19.58
N ASP A 142 17.60 -24.00 20.44
CA ASP A 142 18.94 -24.43 20.07
C ASP A 142 19.01 -25.98 20.12
N LEU A 143 19.36 -26.62 19.01
CA LEU A 143 19.48 -28.08 18.94
C LEU A 143 20.66 -28.62 19.77
N ASP A 144 21.73 -27.85 19.89
CA ASP A 144 22.93 -28.26 20.64
C ASP A 144 22.74 -27.99 22.15
N LYS A 145 21.83 -27.08 22.49
CA LYS A 145 21.47 -26.71 23.88
C LYS A 145 19.95 -26.59 24.03
N PRO A 146 19.21 -27.71 23.98
CA PRO A 146 17.76 -27.68 23.99
C PRO A 146 17.23 -27.09 25.32
N PRO A 147 16.14 -26.29 25.27
CA PRO A 147 15.49 -25.77 26.47
C PRO A 147 14.92 -26.92 27.32
N ALA A 148 14.73 -26.68 28.61
CA ALA A 148 14.11 -27.67 29.48
C ALA A 148 12.68 -27.97 29.01
N ARG A 149 12.25 -29.23 29.01
CA ARG A 149 10.91 -29.61 28.50
C ARG A 149 9.77 -28.86 29.20
N ALA A 150 9.94 -28.51 30.47
CA ALA A 150 8.97 -27.74 31.27
C ALA A 150 8.79 -26.29 30.77
N ASP A 151 9.79 -25.73 30.07
CA ASP A 151 9.72 -24.39 29.49
C ASP A 151 8.99 -24.37 28.15
N ILE A 152 8.79 -25.52 27.53
CA ILE A 152 8.12 -25.65 26.24
C ILE A 152 6.62 -25.89 26.46
N ALA A 153 5.79 -24.96 25.97
CA ALA A 153 4.35 -25.08 26.00
C ALA A 153 3.88 -26.35 25.27
N THR A 154 2.70 -26.83 25.63
CA THR A 154 2.10 -28.04 25.05
C THR A 154 0.70 -27.72 24.58
N ILE A 155 0.33 -28.24 23.40
CA ILE A 155 -1.02 -28.18 22.83
C ILE A 155 -1.58 -29.57 22.66
N GLU A 156 -2.90 -29.65 22.60
CA GLU A 156 -3.57 -30.88 22.20
C GLU A 156 -3.81 -30.91 20.70
N ILE A 157 -3.29 -31.94 20.05
CA ILE A 157 -3.61 -32.26 18.65
C ILE A 157 -4.16 -33.68 18.65
N GLN A 158 -5.40 -33.84 18.21
CA GLN A 158 -6.10 -35.14 18.18
C GLN A 158 -6.07 -35.87 19.54
N GLY A 159 -6.24 -35.11 20.64
CA GLY A 159 -6.24 -35.65 22.00
C GLY A 159 -4.87 -36.10 22.53
N LYS A 160 -3.77 -35.75 21.83
CA LYS A 160 -2.41 -36.04 22.27
C LYS A 160 -1.67 -34.74 22.63
N PRO A 161 -0.91 -34.72 23.74
CA PRO A 161 -0.05 -33.59 24.08
C PRO A 161 1.12 -33.51 23.09
N VAL A 162 1.27 -32.36 22.44
CA VAL A 162 2.32 -32.05 21.47
C VAL A 162 3.08 -30.82 21.96
N ALA A 163 4.42 -30.90 22.00
CA ALA A 163 5.26 -29.74 22.29
C ALA A 163 5.06 -28.66 21.20
N GLU A 164 4.81 -27.42 21.59
CA GLU A 164 4.73 -26.29 20.65
C GLU A 164 6.13 -25.91 20.17
N ILE A 165 6.62 -26.64 19.15
CA ILE A 165 7.90 -26.41 18.50
C ILE A 165 7.66 -26.15 17.01
N PHE A 166 8.21 -25.05 16.49
CA PHE A 166 8.07 -24.61 15.12
C PHE A 166 9.40 -24.71 14.39
N ARG A 167 9.39 -25.34 13.22
CA ARG A 167 10.48 -25.28 12.24
C ARG A 167 10.30 -24.04 11.39
N LEU A 168 11.37 -23.27 11.19
CA LEU A 168 11.40 -22.13 10.29
C LEU A 168 12.55 -22.31 9.29
N GLU A 169 12.22 -22.54 8.01
CA GLU A 169 13.19 -22.47 6.93
C GLU A 169 13.30 -21.03 6.43
N ARG A 170 14.54 -20.54 6.23
CA ARG A 170 14.85 -19.21 5.71
C ARG A 170 15.97 -19.28 4.69
N GLY A 171 15.88 -18.46 3.65
CA GLY A 171 16.90 -18.31 2.62
C GLY A 171 16.56 -17.14 1.71
N SER A 172 17.16 -17.08 0.52
CA SER A 172 16.90 -16.00 -0.45
C SER A 172 16.29 -16.52 -1.76
N ILE A 173 15.27 -15.80 -2.26
CA ILE A 173 14.63 -15.95 -3.59
C ILE A 173 14.40 -14.54 -4.15
N ASN A 174 14.79 -14.29 -5.40
CA ASN A 174 14.73 -12.98 -6.05
C ASN A 174 15.44 -11.88 -5.24
N ARG A 175 16.53 -12.24 -4.54
CA ARG A 175 17.24 -11.41 -3.53
C ARG A 175 16.46 -11.12 -2.25
N TYR A 176 15.20 -11.55 -2.12
CA TYR A 176 14.38 -11.36 -0.93
C TYR A 176 14.43 -12.57 0.01
N ILE A 177 14.26 -12.32 1.31
CA ILE A 177 14.29 -13.37 2.32
C ILE A 177 12.94 -14.10 2.31
N TYR A 178 12.93 -15.41 2.10
CA TYR A 178 11.73 -16.23 2.24
C TYR A 178 11.67 -16.91 3.61
N PHE A 179 10.46 -17.29 4.00
CA PHE A 179 10.16 -17.95 5.27
C PHE A 179 9.18 -19.09 5.05
N ILE A 180 9.44 -20.26 5.65
CA ILE A 180 8.51 -21.38 5.72
C ILE A 180 8.41 -21.85 7.17
N ALA A 181 7.28 -21.59 7.81
CA ALA A 181 7.01 -21.96 9.20
C ALA A 181 6.00 -23.11 9.28
N MET A 182 6.30 -24.10 10.11
CA MET A 182 5.43 -25.25 10.36
C MET A 182 5.62 -25.78 11.78
N LEU A 183 4.53 -26.20 12.43
CA LEU A 183 4.60 -26.95 13.68
C LEU A 183 5.19 -28.35 13.42
N VAL A 184 6.13 -28.79 14.25
CA VAL A 184 6.85 -30.06 14.10
C VAL A 184 6.88 -30.87 15.39
N SER A 185 7.15 -32.17 15.25
CA SER A 185 7.34 -33.07 16.40
C SER A 185 8.76 -32.97 16.94
N GLU A 186 8.91 -33.09 18.26
CA GLU A 186 10.22 -33.14 18.93
C GLU A 186 11.09 -34.29 18.39
N THR A 187 10.47 -35.42 18.05
CA THR A 187 11.15 -36.57 17.40
C THR A 187 11.60 -36.31 15.97
N SER A 188 11.16 -35.22 15.35
CA SER A 188 11.47 -34.84 13.97
C SER A 188 12.37 -33.61 13.86
N LEU A 189 12.95 -33.17 14.99
CA LEU A 189 13.98 -32.15 15.01
C LEU A 189 15.18 -32.57 14.14
N GLY A 190 15.66 -31.66 13.32
CA GLY A 190 16.70 -31.92 12.32
C GLY A 190 16.18 -32.48 10.99
N VAL A 191 14.90 -32.87 10.90
CA VAL A 191 14.29 -33.40 9.67
C VAL A 191 13.57 -32.29 8.90
N ARG A 192 14.02 -32.02 7.67
CA ARG A 192 13.54 -30.89 6.86
C ARG A 192 12.14 -31.08 6.29
N ASP A 193 11.82 -32.27 5.84
CA ASP A 193 10.63 -32.59 5.02
C ASP A 193 9.47 -33.15 5.85
N THR A 194 9.60 -33.23 7.18
CA THR A 194 8.49 -33.66 8.03
C THR A 194 7.30 -32.71 7.91
N LYS A 195 6.10 -33.31 7.82
CA LYS A 195 4.80 -32.65 7.71
C LYS A 195 3.75 -33.28 8.65
N GLN A 196 4.20 -33.93 9.73
CA GLN A 196 3.36 -34.73 10.63
C GLN A 196 2.11 -33.99 11.16
N TYR A 197 2.25 -32.70 11.48
CA TYR A 197 1.16 -31.88 12.03
C TYR A 197 0.55 -30.90 11.02
N TRP A 198 0.94 -30.99 9.75
CA TRP A 198 0.38 -30.13 8.72
C TRP A 198 -1.01 -30.62 8.31
N ASN A 199 -1.98 -29.72 8.32
CA ASN A 199 -3.36 -29.99 7.95
C ASN A 199 -3.63 -29.86 6.43
N ASN A 200 -2.57 -29.81 5.63
CA ASN A 200 -2.58 -29.57 4.17
C ASN A 200 -3.07 -28.18 3.75
N LYS A 201 -3.22 -27.20 4.67
CA LYS A 201 -3.65 -25.83 4.35
C LYS A 201 -2.48 -24.86 4.46
N LEU A 202 -2.42 -23.88 3.56
CA LEU A 202 -1.29 -22.95 3.45
C LEU A 202 -1.76 -21.50 3.61
N ILE A 203 -1.04 -20.75 4.44
CA ILE A 203 -1.20 -19.30 4.57
C ILE A 203 -0.02 -18.61 3.89
N TYR A 204 -0.30 -17.65 3.02
CA TYR A 204 0.69 -16.70 2.51
C TYR A 204 0.59 -15.38 3.30
N GLN A 205 1.58 -15.08 4.12
CA GLN A 205 1.62 -13.86 4.91
C GLN A 205 2.24 -12.69 4.11
N PHE A 206 1.41 -11.73 3.74
CA PHE A 206 1.80 -10.45 3.15
C PHE A 206 1.99 -9.38 4.23
N LYS A 207 2.90 -8.42 4.03
CA LYS A 207 3.13 -7.36 5.01
C LYS A 207 2.93 -5.97 4.41
N GLY A 208 2.24 -5.11 5.16
CA GLY A 208 1.97 -3.73 4.78
C GLY A 208 3.05 -2.74 5.20
N GLY A 209 2.77 -1.47 4.91
CA GLY A 209 3.66 -0.32 5.05
C GLY A 209 3.85 0.37 3.70
N ALA A 210 4.46 1.55 3.70
CA ALA A 210 4.71 2.32 2.49
C ALA A 210 6.18 2.70 2.38
N SER A 211 6.80 2.41 1.23
CA SER A 211 8.13 2.87 0.89
C SER A 211 8.34 2.84 -0.64
N ILE A 212 9.56 3.12 -1.07
CA ILE A 212 9.91 3.48 -2.45
C ILE A 212 10.96 2.57 -3.09
N GLY A 213 11.13 1.32 -2.64
CA GLY A 213 12.11 0.41 -3.24
C GLY A 213 13.47 0.31 -2.54
N PHE A 214 14.44 -0.18 -3.31
CA PHE A 214 15.89 -0.15 -3.05
C PHE A 214 16.40 -0.97 -1.85
N ARG A 215 15.55 -1.79 -1.23
CA ARG A 215 15.92 -2.54 -0.01
C ARG A 215 15.37 -3.96 -0.04
N GLN A 216 16.18 -4.91 0.41
CA GLN A 216 15.80 -6.32 0.56
C GLN A 216 14.64 -6.52 1.52
N GLY A 217 14.53 -5.66 2.53
CA GLY A 217 13.52 -5.79 3.54
C GLY A 217 13.77 -6.91 4.54
N GLN A 218 13.06 -6.83 5.67
CA GLN A 218 13.20 -7.80 6.76
C GLN A 218 11.86 -8.18 7.40
N MET A 219 11.87 -9.36 8.01
CA MET A 219 10.83 -9.87 8.90
C MET A 219 11.48 -10.71 10.00
N GLY A 220 11.18 -10.38 11.26
CA GLY A 220 11.68 -11.14 12.39
C GLY A 220 10.97 -12.48 12.53
N ALA A 221 11.73 -13.55 12.74
CA ALA A 221 11.22 -14.92 12.89
C ALA A 221 10.14 -15.05 13.97
N GLU A 222 10.44 -14.59 15.19
CA GLU A 222 9.50 -14.63 16.32
C GLU A 222 8.20 -13.87 16.01
N ARG A 223 8.30 -12.74 15.30
CA ARG A 223 7.14 -11.90 14.95
C ARG A 223 6.26 -12.58 13.89
N LEU A 224 6.84 -13.30 12.93
CA LEU A 224 6.08 -14.07 11.94
C LEU A 224 5.30 -15.20 12.63
N ILE A 225 5.98 -15.99 13.46
CA ILE A 225 5.39 -17.12 14.18
C ILE A 225 4.30 -16.62 15.12
N ASN A 226 4.58 -15.63 15.96
CA ASN A 226 3.62 -15.08 16.92
C ASN A 226 2.36 -14.52 16.22
N ARG A 227 2.53 -13.83 15.08
CA ARG A 227 1.40 -13.26 14.29
C ARG A 227 0.44 -14.32 13.76
N ARG A 228 0.88 -15.57 13.60
CA ARG A 228 0.08 -16.69 13.09
C ARG A 228 0.06 -17.89 14.03
N LEU A 229 0.33 -17.64 15.31
CA LEU A 229 0.46 -18.69 16.31
C LEU A 229 -0.80 -19.55 16.39
N THR A 230 -1.99 -18.94 16.40
CA THR A 230 -3.26 -19.68 16.39
C THR A 230 -3.39 -20.60 15.18
N LEU A 231 -3.02 -20.14 13.98
CA LEU A 231 -3.11 -20.95 12.76
C LEU A 231 -2.06 -22.05 12.72
N LEU A 232 -0.83 -21.76 13.18
CA LEU A 232 0.22 -22.78 13.32
C LEU A 232 -0.18 -23.88 14.31
N ARG A 233 -0.84 -23.52 15.42
CA ARG A 233 -1.43 -24.48 16.40
C ARG A 233 -2.52 -25.36 15.78
N GLN A 234 -3.28 -24.83 14.82
CA GLN A 234 -4.29 -25.56 14.06
C GLN A 234 -3.70 -26.42 12.92
N GLY A 235 -2.37 -26.42 12.76
CA GLY A 235 -1.67 -27.22 11.76
C GLY A 235 -1.53 -26.55 10.39
N TYR A 236 -1.83 -25.26 10.25
CA TYR A 236 -1.53 -24.54 9.01
C TYR A 236 -0.02 -24.42 8.81
N ALA A 237 0.43 -24.51 7.57
CA ALA A 237 1.75 -24.00 7.19
C ALA A 237 1.66 -22.49 6.90
N VAL A 238 2.71 -21.74 7.20
CA VAL A 238 2.78 -20.30 6.92
C VAL A 238 4.03 -20.02 6.10
N ILE A 239 3.86 -19.43 4.92
CA ILE A 239 4.95 -18.92 4.08
C ILE A 239 4.91 -17.40 3.98
N ALA A 240 6.07 -16.79 3.80
CA ALA A 240 6.19 -15.35 3.61
C ALA A 240 7.46 -15.00 2.81
N SER A 241 7.54 -13.77 2.32
CA SER A 241 8.78 -13.20 1.81
C SER A 241 8.89 -11.71 2.13
N SER A 242 10.11 -11.23 2.35
CA SER A 242 10.38 -9.80 2.48
C SER A 242 10.11 -9.03 1.18
N GLY A 243 10.07 -9.71 0.03
CA GLY A 243 9.66 -9.15 -1.27
C GLY A 243 8.15 -8.97 -1.42
N ASN A 244 7.37 -9.57 -0.52
CA ASN A 244 5.92 -9.36 -0.41
C ASN A 244 5.57 -8.45 0.78
N ASN A 245 6.48 -7.51 1.06
CA ASN A 245 6.30 -6.49 2.07
C ASN A 245 6.40 -5.09 1.44
N THR A 246 5.27 -4.39 1.40
CA THR A 246 5.17 -3.06 0.77
C THR A 246 5.85 -1.94 1.57
N SER A 247 6.34 -2.24 2.77
CA SER A 247 7.33 -1.38 3.46
C SER A 247 8.64 -1.22 2.69
N TYR A 248 8.84 -1.97 1.59
CA TYR A 248 10.09 -1.97 0.83
C TYR A 248 9.92 -1.76 -0.67
N SER A 249 8.89 -2.30 -1.33
CA SER A 249 8.62 -2.05 -2.75
C SER A 249 7.16 -2.29 -3.08
N TYR A 250 6.67 -1.64 -4.13
CA TYR A 250 5.35 -1.85 -4.69
C TYR A 250 5.39 -2.42 -6.11
N ASN A 251 6.53 -2.95 -6.56
CA ASN A 251 6.61 -3.64 -7.84
C ASN A 251 5.81 -4.96 -7.79
N MET A 252 4.54 -4.92 -8.21
CA MET A 252 3.65 -6.09 -8.10
C MET A 252 4.01 -7.23 -9.05
N LEU A 253 4.77 -6.95 -10.12
CA LEU A 253 5.28 -7.99 -11.02
C LEU A 253 6.32 -8.84 -10.29
N LEU A 254 7.27 -8.17 -9.61
CA LEU A 254 8.30 -8.82 -8.79
C LEU A 254 7.70 -9.48 -7.54
N ALA A 255 6.69 -8.87 -6.93
CA ALA A 255 5.98 -9.45 -5.80
C ALA A 255 5.25 -10.75 -6.20
N GLU A 256 4.60 -10.79 -7.36
CA GLU A 256 3.95 -12.00 -7.89
C GLU A 256 4.98 -13.11 -8.16
N ASP A 257 6.07 -12.81 -8.88
CA ASP A 257 7.13 -13.78 -9.18
C ASP A 257 7.75 -14.35 -7.89
N THR A 258 8.04 -13.47 -6.94
CA THR A 258 8.56 -13.88 -5.62
C THR A 258 7.57 -14.79 -4.90
N ALA A 259 6.28 -14.44 -4.87
CA ALA A 259 5.27 -15.27 -4.20
C ALA A 259 5.10 -16.64 -4.86
N ARG A 260 5.10 -16.68 -6.19
CA ARG A 260 5.05 -17.92 -6.97
C ARG A 260 6.22 -18.83 -6.64
N ARG A 261 7.44 -18.28 -6.58
CA ARG A 261 8.67 -19.03 -6.29
C ARG A 261 8.78 -19.48 -4.85
N VAL A 262 8.30 -18.70 -3.88
CA VAL A 262 8.21 -19.13 -2.48
C VAL A 262 7.20 -20.28 -2.33
N LYS A 263 6.06 -20.21 -3.03
CA LYS A 263 5.10 -21.32 -3.08
C LYS A 263 5.69 -22.56 -3.77
N ALA A 264 6.47 -22.38 -4.85
CA ALA A 264 7.17 -23.48 -5.52
C ALA A 264 8.18 -24.17 -4.59
N GLN A 265 8.96 -23.39 -3.82
CA GLN A 265 9.84 -23.92 -2.78
C GLN A 265 9.05 -24.77 -1.77
N PHE A 266 7.91 -24.28 -1.29
CA PHE A 266 7.06 -25.03 -0.36
C PHE A 266 6.53 -26.33 -0.97
N ILE A 267 5.91 -26.27 -2.16
CA ILE A 267 5.27 -27.43 -2.81
C ILE A 267 6.31 -28.50 -3.14
N SER A 268 7.50 -28.10 -3.58
CA SER A 268 8.58 -29.04 -3.89
C SER A 268 9.08 -29.83 -2.67
N LEU A 269 8.86 -29.34 -1.45
CA LEU A 269 9.22 -30.01 -0.20
C LEU A 269 8.06 -30.85 0.36
N TYR A 270 6.83 -30.33 0.33
CA TYR A 270 5.73 -30.88 1.13
C TYR A 270 4.55 -31.41 0.31
N GLY A 271 4.48 -31.07 -0.98
CA GLY A 271 3.35 -31.33 -1.87
C GLY A 271 2.35 -30.17 -1.93
N ASP A 272 1.34 -30.31 -2.80
CA ASP A 272 0.32 -29.28 -3.00
C ASP A 272 -0.57 -29.10 -1.76
N PRO A 273 -0.84 -27.85 -1.33
CA PRO A 273 -1.85 -27.58 -0.32
C PRO A 273 -3.27 -27.75 -0.90
N LEU A 274 -4.25 -28.00 -0.02
CA LEU A 274 -5.68 -27.95 -0.36
C LEU A 274 -6.09 -26.57 -0.88
N TYR A 275 -5.49 -25.52 -0.32
CA TYR A 275 -5.62 -24.14 -0.76
C TYR A 275 -4.48 -23.29 -0.18
N THR A 276 -4.22 -22.14 -0.81
CA THR A 276 -3.36 -21.07 -0.33
C THR A 276 -4.17 -19.82 -0.05
N LEU A 277 -4.27 -19.43 1.23
CA LEU A 277 -5.00 -18.24 1.65
C LEU A 277 -4.03 -17.08 1.90
N GLY A 278 -4.23 -15.98 1.19
CA GLY A 278 -3.49 -14.73 1.44
C GLY A 278 -3.99 -14.04 2.69
N ILE A 279 -3.07 -13.48 3.49
CA ILE A 279 -3.44 -12.60 4.62
C ILE A 279 -2.43 -11.49 4.83
N GLY A 280 -2.90 -10.27 5.05
CA GLY A 280 -2.04 -9.10 5.18
C GLY A 280 -2.85 -7.82 5.30
N GLY A 281 -2.32 -6.86 6.06
CA GLY A 281 -2.95 -5.56 6.25
C GLY A 281 -2.30 -4.44 5.45
N SER A 282 -3.02 -3.34 5.24
CA SER A 282 -2.53 -2.14 4.56
C SER A 282 -2.02 -2.48 3.15
N GLY A 283 -0.77 -2.12 2.79
CA GLY A 283 -0.17 -2.52 1.52
C GLY A 283 -0.02 -4.05 1.34
N GLY A 284 -0.02 -4.84 2.41
CA GLY A 284 -0.11 -6.30 2.32
C GLY A 284 -1.51 -6.78 1.90
N GLY A 285 -2.55 -5.99 2.15
CA GLY A 285 -3.91 -6.20 1.66
C GLY A 285 -3.99 -5.95 0.15
N LEU A 286 -3.52 -4.79 -0.32
CA LEU A 286 -3.62 -4.44 -1.74
C LEU A 286 -2.77 -5.37 -2.61
N ALA A 287 -1.63 -5.86 -2.10
CA ALA A 287 -0.82 -6.83 -2.81
C ALA A 287 -1.60 -8.14 -3.08
N GLN A 288 -2.52 -8.54 -2.20
CA GLN A 288 -3.37 -9.70 -2.42
C GLN A 288 -4.38 -9.46 -3.56
N TYR A 289 -5.03 -8.29 -3.58
CA TYR A 289 -5.94 -7.92 -4.67
C TYR A 289 -5.22 -7.90 -6.03
N LEU A 290 -4.04 -7.26 -6.09
CA LEU A 290 -3.26 -7.16 -7.32
C LEU A 290 -2.70 -8.51 -7.78
N ILE A 291 -2.21 -9.36 -6.87
CA ILE A 291 -1.74 -10.71 -7.25
C ILE A 291 -2.90 -11.59 -7.72
N ALA A 292 -4.06 -11.55 -7.04
CA ALA A 292 -5.26 -12.26 -7.43
C ALA A 292 -5.79 -11.83 -8.82
N GLN A 293 -5.67 -10.54 -9.13
CA GLN A 293 -5.98 -9.99 -10.45
C GLN A 293 -4.99 -10.44 -11.52
N ASN A 294 -3.70 -10.38 -11.21
CA ASN A 294 -2.64 -10.45 -12.21
C ASN A 294 -2.37 -11.88 -12.68
N SER A 295 -2.61 -12.89 -11.84
CA SER A 295 -2.39 -14.29 -12.18
C SER A 295 -3.21 -15.26 -11.33
N THR A 296 -3.25 -16.52 -11.75
CA THR A 296 -3.82 -17.63 -10.97
C THR A 296 -2.71 -18.53 -10.39
N GLY A 297 -3.10 -19.41 -9.47
CA GLY A 297 -2.23 -20.45 -8.90
C GLY A 297 -1.35 -20.00 -7.74
N VAL A 298 -1.32 -18.70 -7.39
CA VAL A 298 -0.61 -18.21 -6.19
C VAL A 298 -1.54 -18.28 -4.97
N LEU A 299 -2.73 -17.66 -5.08
CA LEU A 299 -3.73 -17.56 -4.01
C LEU A 299 -5.05 -18.16 -4.49
N ASP A 300 -5.74 -18.86 -3.59
CA ASP A 300 -7.05 -19.47 -3.83
C ASP A 300 -8.17 -18.71 -3.09
N GLY A 301 -7.82 -17.92 -2.08
CA GLY A 301 -8.68 -16.97 -1.37
C GLY A 301 -7.84 -15.87 -0.75
N ILE A 302 -8.45 -14.76 -0.33
CA ILE A 302 -7.73 -13.64 0.30
C ILE A 302 -8.46 -13.09 1.52
N MET A 303 -7.67 -12.65 2.52
CA MET A 303 -8.11 -11.84 3.66
C MET A 303 -7.31 -10.54 3.71
N PRO A 304 -7.69 -9.53 2.91
CA PRO A 304 -7.15 -8.19 3.00
C PRO A 304 -7.60 -7.55 4.32
N ILE A 305 -6.68 -6.88 5.01
CA ILE A 305 -7.00 -6.21 6.28
C ILE A 305 -6.80 -4.70 6.12
N TYR A 306 -7.84 -3.88 6.35
CA TYR A 306 -7.86 -2.42 6.12
C TYR A 306 -7.10 -2.01 4.83
N SER A 307 -7.48 -2.65 3.71
CA SER A 307 -6.72 -2.61 2.45
C SER A 307 -7.08 -1.39 1.59
N TYR A 308 -6.23 -1.12 0.59
CA TYR A 308 -6.58 -0.27 -0.56
C TYR A 308 -6.81 -1.13 -1.80
N PRO A 309 -7.45 -0.60 -2.86
CA PRO A 309 -7.46 -1.24 -4.17
C PRO A 309 -6.05 -1.40 -4.75
N ASP A 310 -5.28 -0.30 -4.77
CA ASP A 310 -3.90 -0.23 -5.27
C ASP A 310 -3.23 1.07 -4.84
N MET A 311 -1.89 1.18 -4.90
CA MET A 311 -1.20 2.43 -4.53
C MET A 311 -1.32 3.55 -5.58
N VAL A 312 -1.54 3.21 -6.84
CA VAL A 312 -1.48 4.18 -7.94
C VAL A 312 -2.67 5.14 -7.83
N SER A 313 -3.87 4.62 -7.59
CA SER A 313 -5.09 5.40 -7.36
C SER A 313 -5.09 6.14 -6.03
N GLN A 314 -4.55 5.54 -4.95
CA GLN A 314 -4.39 6.26 -3.67
C GLN A 314 -3.47 7.47 -3.80
N SER A 315 -2.45 7.39 -4.67
CA SER A 315 -1.56 8.53 -4.91
C SER A 315 -2.25 9.75 -5.55
N ILE A 316 -3.44 9.58 -6.15
CA ILE A 316 -4.14 10.69 -6.84
C ILE A 316 -4.51 11.78 -5.84
N PHE A 317 -5.38 11.46 -4.88
CA PHE A 317 -5.85 12.44 -3.91
C PHE A 317 -4.78 12.77 -2.86
N LEU A 318 -3.87 11.84 -2.56
CA LEU A 318 -2.70 12.10 -1.70
C LEU A 318 -1.88 13.28 -2.21
N LEU A 319 -1.63 13.31 -3.53
CA LEU A 319 -0.89 14.40 -4.15
C LEU A 319 -1.71 15.68 -4.32
N ASP A 320 -3.04 15.63 -4.20
CA ASP A 320 -3.88 16.81 -4.12
C ASP A 320 -3.90 17.42 -2.70
N CYS A 321 -3.72 16.61 -1.65
CA CYS A 321 -3.72 17.07 -0.26
C CYS A 321 -2.71 18.21 -0.06
N ASP A 322 -1.45 18.04 -0.45
CA ASP A 322 -0.43 19.09 -0.25
C ASP A 322 -0.75 20.38 -1.01
N LEU A 323 -1.36 20.29 -2.20
CA LEU A 323 -1.81 21.46 -2.96
C LEU A 323 -2.93 22.23 -2.23
N LEU A 324 -3.91 21.51 -1.68
CA LEU A 324 -5.00 22.08 -0.88
C LEU A 324 -4.49 22.66 0.44
N GLN A 325 -3.59 21.96 1.12
CA GLN A 325 -3.03 22.44 2.37
C GLN A 325 -2.16 23.68 2.16
N HIS A 326 -1.40 23.76 1.07
CA HIS A 326 -0.73 25.00 0.72
C HIS A 326 -1.74 26.14 0.52
N TYR A 327 -2.84 25.91 -0.20
CA TYR A 327 -3.88 26.91 -0.40
C TYR A 327 -4.46 27.41 0.95
N PHE A 328 -4.92 26.51 1.82
CA PHE A 328 -5.56 26.90 3.08
C PHE A 328 -4.61 27.59 4.06
N ASN A 329 -3.34 27.16 4.11
CA ASN A 329 -2.42 27.61 5.15
C ASN A 329 -1.47 28.71 4.67
N VAL A 330 -1.28 28.90 3.37
CA VAL A 330 -0.37 29.90 2.80
C VAL A 330 -1.14 30.89 1.93
N THR A 331 -1.84 30.41 0.89
CA THR A 331 -2.42 31.28 -0.14
C THR A 331 -3.63 32.08 0.37
N ASP A 332 -4.61 31.41 0.97
CA ASP A 332 -5.83 32.02 1.54
C ASP A 332 -5.83 31.96 3.08
N ASN A 333 -4.64 32.09 3.67
CA ASN A 333 -4.41 31.91 5.10
C ASN A 333 -5.20 32.87 6.01
N GLY A 334 -5.59 34.04 5.49
CA GLY A 334 -6.36 35.05 6.22
C GLY A 334 -7.86 34.71 6.37
N ASN A 335 -8.35 33.72 5.63
CA ASN A 335 -9.75 33.32 5.67
C ASN A 335 -10.04 32.48 6.93
N SER A 336 -10.92 32.99 7.80
CA SER A 336 -11.28 32.33 9.06
C SER A 336 -12.04 31.02 8.85
N LYS A 337 -12.73 30.86 7.71
CA LYS A 337 -13.46 29.63 7.37
C LYS A 337 -12.52 28.42 7.35
N TRP A 338 -11.31 28.57 6.81
CA TRP A 338 -10.32 27.49 6.76
C TRP A 338 -9.65 27.19 8.10
N LYS A 339 -9.98 27.92 9.18
CA LYS A 339 -9.50 27.57 10.53
C LYS A 339 -10.39 26.52 11.20
N ASP A 340 -11.60 26.32 10.66
CA ASP A 340 -12.50 25.23 11.00
C ASP A 340 -12.20 24.03 10.07
N TRP A 341 -11.83 22.90 10.66
CA TRP A 341 -11.44 21.70 9.92
C TRP A 341 -12.64 20.97 9.31
N GLU A 342 -13.83 21.11 9.91
CA GLU A 342 -15.08 20.57 9.35
C GLU A 342 -15.46 21.33 8.06
N GLN A 343 -15.06 22.61 7.93
CA GLN A 343 -15.22 23.34 6.67
C GLN A 343 -14.26 22.85 5.58
N ARG A 344 -13.06 22.39 5.95
CA ARG A 344 -12.11 21.81 4.99
C ARG A 344 -12.59 20.46 4.49
N GLU A 345 -13.23 19.66 5.35
CA GLU A 345 -13.85 18.38 4.97
C GLU A 345 -14.81 18.52 3.79
N ASN A 346 -15.57 19.62 3.68
CA ASN A 346 -16.46 19.85 2.54
C ASN A 346 -15.70 19.84 1.19
N ILE A 347 -14.44 20.30 1.18
CA ILE A 347 -13.58 20.37 -0.02
C ILE A 347 -12.70 19.12 -0.14
N GLU A 348 -12.10 18.68 0.97
CA GLU A 348 -11.18 17.54 1.02
C GLU A 348 -11.91 16.20 0.91
N GLY A 349 -13.17 16.15 1.35
CA GLY A 349 -13.99 14.97 1.39
C GLY A 349 -13.62 13.95 2.46
N MET A 350 -12.49 14.13 3.14
CA MET A 350 -11.96 13.30 4.22
C MET A 350 -12.29 13.94 5.56
N ASN A 351 -12.42 13.10 6.60
CA ASN A 351 -12.77 13.54 7.94
C ASN A 351 -11.88 14.68 8.45
N GLY A 352 -12.50 15.76 8.92
CA GLY A 352 -11.84 16.93 9.50
C GLY A 352 -12.28 17.13 10.95
N ILE A 353 -11.36 17.09 11.90
CA ILE A 353 -11.68 17.15 13.34
C ILE A 353 -11.07 18.39 13.99
N ASN A 354 -11.94 19.27 14.49
CA ASN A 354 -11.57 20.39 15.33
C ASN A 354 -11.05 19.90 16.70
N GLY A 355 -10.04 20.59 17.26
CA GLY A 355 -9.37 20.24 18.51
C GLY A 355 -8.45 19.01 18.43
N PHE A 356 -8.35 18.35 17.27
CA PHE A 356 -7.48 17.18 17.09
C PHE A 356 -6.00 17.54 17.30
N THR A 357 -5.31 16.74 18.10
CA THR A 357 -3.89 16.97 18.43
C THR A 357 -2.98 16.31 17.39
N HIS A 358 -2.19 17.11 16.68
CA HIS A 358 -1.17 16.64 15.75
C HIS A 358 0.24 16.88 16.31
N PRO A 359 1.12 15.86 16.42
CA PRO A 359 2.43 15.99 17.07
C PRO A 359 3.35 17.01 16.41
N TYR A 360 3.16 17.27 15.11
CA TYR A 360 3.93 18.24 14.33
C TYR A 360 3.20 19.56 14.06
N THR A 361 2.13 19.89 14.80
CA THR A 361 1.37 21.14 14.62
C THR A 361 2.25 22.40 14.63
N PHE A 362 3.32 22.40 15.45
CA PHE A 362 4.24 23.54 15.56
C PHE A 362 4.97 23.88 14.25
N LEU A 363 5.03 22.96 13.28
CA LEU A 363 5.66 23.21 11.97
C LEU A 363 4.83 24.14 11.09
N VAL A 364 3.51 24.17 11.27
CA VAL A 364 2.59 25.00 10.46
C VAL A 364 2.93 26.50 10.55
N PRO A 365 2.90 27.16 11.72
CA PRO A 365 3.20 28.60 11.83
C PRO A 365 4.63 28.95 11.38
N LEU A 366 5.59 28.04 11.60
CA LEU A 366 6.97 28.23 11.14
C LEU A 366 7.02 28.27 9.59
N ASN A 367 6.35 27.33 8.93
CA ASN A 367 6.31 27.28 7.47
C ASN A 367 5.50 28.43 6.87
N GLN A 368 4.46 28.91 7.55
CA GLN A 368 3.73 30.13 7.16
C GLN A 368 4.66 31.34 7.14
N LEU A 369 5.44 31.57 8.19
CA LEU A 369 6.41 32.66 8.24
C LEU A 369 7.43 32.59 7.11
N PHE A 370 8.00 31.40 6.84
CA PHE A 370 8.94 31.23 5.74
C PHE A 370 8.28 31.38 4.36
N ALA A 371 6.96 31.25 4.26
CA ALA A 371 6.19 31.50 3.05
C ALA A 371 5.67 32.95 2.94
N GLY A 372 6.02 33.82 3.89
CA GLY A 372 5.53 35.20 3.92
C GLY A 372 4.07 35.34 4.37
N ALA A 373 3.47 34.28 4.92
CA ALA A 373 2.12 34.27 5.45
C ALA A 373 2.11 34.54 6.97
N TRP A 374 1.06 35.20 7.47
CA TRP A 374 0.94 35.49 8.91
C TRP A 374 0.74 34.21 9.72
N PRO A 375 1.55 33.95 10.77
CA PRO A 375 1.50 32.68 11.49
C PRO A 375 0.18 32.52 12.26
N SER A 376 -0.40 31.33 12.18
CA SER A 376 -1.57 30.91 12.97
C SER A 376 -1.40 29.46 13.40
N MET A 377 -1.68 29.17 14.67
CA MET A 377 -1.73 27.79 15.14
C MET A 377 -3.01 27.12 14.66
N PRO A 378 -2.96 25.94 14.00
CA PRO A 378 -4.15 25.20 13.68
C PRO A 378 -4.76 24.59 14.95
N ASN A 379 -6.09 24.58 15.04
CA ASN A 379 -6.87 24.01 16.13
C ASN A 379 -7.57 22.71 15.70
N GLY A 380 -6.84 21.81 15.05
CA GLY A 380 -7.40 20.56 14.52
C GLY A 380 -6.55 19.95 13.43
N SER A 381 -7.06 18.91 12.77
CA SER A 381 -6.42 18.25 11.64
C SER A 381 -7.44 17.52 10.75
N SER A 382 -6.99 17.07 9.59
CA SER A 382 -7.72 16.15 8.70
C SER A 382 -6.82 14.97 8.33
N GLU A 383 -7.38 13.92 7.74
CA GLU A 383 -6.60 12.78 7.24
C GLU A 383 -5.47 13.24 6.29
N CYS A 384 -5.75 14.20 5.40
CA CYS A 384 -4.77 14.79 4.49
C CYS A 384 -3.52 15.32 5.21
N VAL A 385 -3.68 15.90 6.40
CA VAL A 385 -2.57 16.48 7.16
C VAL A 385 -1.94 15.48 8.10
N TYR A 386 -2.76 14.71 8.83
CA TYR A 386 -2.27 13.80 9.85
C TYR A 386 -1.60 12.57 9.26
N SER A 387 -2.25 11.94 8.30
CA SER A 387 -1.83 10.64 7.78
C SER A 387 -0.97 10.71 6.54
N TRP A 388 -1.17 11.74 5.72
CA TRP A 388 -0.39 11.97 4.51
C TRP A 388 0.64 13.09 4.68
N PHE A 389 0.97 13.45 5.93
CA PHE A 389 2.03 14.40 6.25
C PHE A 389 3.30 14.10 5.45
N ILE A 390 3.78 15.07 4.67
CA ILE A 390 4.98 14.99 3.82
C ILE A 390 5.01 13.78 2.85
N ALA A 391 3.87 13.15 2.55
CA ALA A 391 3.83 11.98 1.69
C ALA A 391 4.22 12.28 0.25
N ALA A 392 3.82 13.45 -0.29
CA ALA A 392 4.18 13.85 -1.65
C ALA A 392 5.69 13.99 -1.85
N THR A 393 6.41 14.44 -0.81
CA THR A 393 7.87 14.44 -0.80
C THR A 393 8.41 13.05 -1.12
N PHE A 394 8.04 12.04 -0.34
CA PHE A 394 8.60 10.69 -0.48
C PHE A 394 8.13 10.00 -1.76
N PHE A 395 6.87 10.20 -2.13
CA PHE A 395 6.24 9.47 -3.23
C PHE A 395 6.57 10.06 -4.61
N TYR A 396 6.77 11.39 -4.69
CA TYR A 396 6.74 12.13 -5.95
C TYR A 396 7.96 13.03 -6.20
N ASN A 397 8.67 13.51 -5.16
CA ASN A 397 9.85 14.36 -5.35
C ASN A 397 11.13 13.52 -5.51
N PRO A 398 11.73 13.42 -6.72
CA PRO A 398 12.95 12.62 -6.94
C PRO A 398 14.16 13.14 -6.16
N LYS A 399 14.13 14.40 -5.74
CA LYS A 399 15.18 15.06 -4.95
C LYS A 399 14.80 15.19 -3.47
N GLN A 400 13.82 14.42 -2.96
CA GLN A 400 13.28 14.54 -1.60
C GLN A 400 14.30 14.82 -0.48
N GLY A 401 15.51 14.26 -0.57
CA GLY A 401 16.63 14.65 0.28
C GLY A 401 16.74 13.95 1.64
N PHE A 402 15.73 13.18 2.05
CA PHE A 402 15.65 12.49 3.35
C PHE A 402 15.80 10.98 3.21
N VAL A 403 16.84 10.54 2.52
CA VAL A 403 17.18 9.12 2.38
C VAL A 403 17.94 8.65 3.62
N LYS A 404 17.46 7.57 4.24
CA LYS A 404 18.12 6.93 5.40
C LYS A 404 19.60 6.58 5.10
N PRO A 405 20.46 6.47 6.12
CA PRO A 405 21.91 6.22 5.94
C PRO A 405 22.26 4.79 5.48
N TYR A 406 21.34 4.11 4.80
CA TYR A 406 21.60 2.85 4.08
C TYR A 406 22.47 3.06 2.83
N PHE A 407 22.57 4.30 2.34
CA PHE A 407 23.28 4.67 1.13
C PHE A 407 24.26 5.81 1.46
N SER A 408 25.44 5.80 0.85
CA SER A 408 26.40 6.89 0.96
C SER A 408 25.84 8.18 0.32
N ASP A 409 26.36 9.34 0.70
CA ASP A 409 25.88 10.61 0.14
C ASP A 409 26.08 10.69 -1.38
N LYS A 410 27.18 10.12 -1.89
CA LYS A 410 27.41 9.92 -3.32
C LYS A 410 26.26 9.16 -3.98
N VAL A 411 25.88 8.00 -3.43
CA VAL A 411 24.78 7.18 -3.98
C VAL A 411 23.44 7.91 -3.89
N LYS A 412 23.20 8.69 -2.83
CA LYS A 412 21.98 9.49 -2.69
C LYS A 412 21.86 10.55 -3.77
N GLU A 413 22.96 11.11 -4.26
CA GLU A 413 22.99 12.14 -5.30
C GLU A 413 22.84 11.57 -6.72
N GLU A 414 23.26 10.31 -6.95
CA GLU A 414 23.20 9.64 -8.26
C GLU A 414 21.82 9.03 -8.59
N VAL A 415 20.94 8.87 -7.59
CA VAL A 415 19.69 8.09 -7.69
C VAL A 415 18.47 8.97 -7.47
N ASN A 416 17.41 8.73 -8.26
CA ASN A 416 16.10 9.34 -8.05
C ASN A 416 15.29 8.51 -7.05
N TRP A 417 14.84 9.12 -5.95
CA TRP A 417 14.22 8.40 -4.84
C TRP A 417 12.71 8.59 -4.81
N THR A 418 11.96 7.86 -5.63
CA THR A 418 10.48 7.90 -5.65
C THR A 418 9.88 6.51 -5.82
N TYR A 419 8.59 6.39 -5.48
CA TYR A 419 7.79 5.21 -5.85
C TYR A 419 7.88 4.94 -7.36
N TRP A 420 7.79 5.98 -8.18
CA TRP A 420 7.80 5.84 -9.64
C TRP A 420 9.14 5.32 -10.15
N GLN A 421 10.26 5.79 -9.56
CA GLN A 421 11.58 5.33 -9.95
C GLN A 421 11.80 3.85 -9.60
N ASP A 422 11.20 3.36 -8.51
CA ASP A 422 11.22 1.93 -8.18
C ASP A 422 10.62 1.06 -9.30
N LEU A 423 9.64 1.60 -10.01
CA LEU A 423 8.93 0.97 -11.12
C LEU A 423 9.32 1.56 -12.50
N ALA A 424 10.49 2.19 -12.64
CA ALA A 424 10.91 2.84 -13.89
C ALA A 424 10.93 1.88 -15.10
N GLN A 425 11.23 0.59 -14.88
CA GLN A 425 11.19 -0.41 -15.95
C GLN A 425 9.76 -0.72 -16.43
N ILE A 426 8.75 -0.48 -15.59
CA ILE A 426 7.32 -0.65 -15.91
C ILE A 426 6.76 0.63 -16.52
N TYR A 427 6.95 1.78 -15.86
CA TYR A 427 6.36 3.04 -16.32
C TYR A 427 7.16 3.71 -17.45
N GLY A 428 8.41 3.31 -17.65
CA GLY A 428 9.35 3.99 -18.52
C GLY A 428 9.86 5.30 -17.91
N THR A 429 10.84 5.91 -18.57
CA THR A 429 11.38 7.21 -18.21
C THR A 429 11.00 8.29 -19.23
N ASP A 430 11.08 9.55 -18.81
CA ASP A 430 11.03 10.70 -19.68
C ASP A 430 12.42 11.01 -20.29
N SER A 431 12.51 12.08 -21.10
CA SER A 431 13.74 12.50 -21.75
C SER A 431 14.84 12.97 -20.80
N HIS A 432 14.52 13.20 -19.52
CA HIS A 432 15.47 13.62 -18.48
C HIS A 432 15.84 12.45 -17.55
N GLY A 433 15.33 11.23 -17.81
CA GLY A 433 15.64 10.03 -17.04
C GLY A 433 14.78 9.83 -15.79
N PHE A 434 13.73 10.63 -15.58
CA PHE A 434 12.79 10.42 -14.46
C PHE A 434 11.70 9.44 -14.86
N ALA A 435 11.29 8.56 -13.94
CA ALA A 435 10.15 7.69 -14.17
C ALA A 435 8.86 8.48 -14.43
N ARG A 436 8.04 7.98 -15.36
CA ARG A 436 6.75 8.58 -15.69
C ARG A 436 5.74 8.36 -14.56
N THR A 437 4.79 9.29 -14.40
CA THR A 437 3.79 9.29 -13.32
C THR A 437 2.38 9.40 -13.87
N THR A 438 1.40 8.75 -13.21
CA THR A 438 -0.01 8.77 -13.67
C THR A 438 -0.78 10.02 -13.23
N TRP A 439 -0.20 10.84 -12.36
CA TRP A 439 -0.91 11.94 -11.73
C TRP A 439 -1.07 13.15 -12.67
N GLY A 440 -2.27 13.72 -12.70
CA GLY A 440 -2.59 15.00 -13.33
C GLY A 440 -3.83 15.61 -12.72
N ASN A 441 -4.03 16.92 -12.97
CA ASN A 441 -5.17 17.65 -12.43
C ASN A 441 -5.78 18.69 -13.40
N GLU A 442 -5.53 18.51 -14.70
CA GLU A 442 -6.22 19.27 -15.74
C GLU A 442 -7.74 19.07 -15.66
N GLY A 443 -8.49 20.17 -15.71
CA GLY A 443 -9.96 20.14 -15.68
C GLY A 443 -10.58 19.75 -14.34
N VAL A 444 -9.79 19.40 -13.32
CA VAL A 444 -10.30 19.03 -11.99
C VAL A 444 -10.81 20.27 -11.25
N GLN A 445 -12.09 20.25 -10.89
CA GLN A 445 -12.74 21.36 -10.21
C GLN A 445 -12.81 21.10 -8.69
N TYR A 446 -11.76 21.47 -7.96
CA TYR A 446 -11.70 21.26 -6.50
C TYR A 446 -12.87 21.99 -5.81
N GLY A 447 -13.56 21.31 -4.88
CA GLY A 447 -14.71 21.86 -4.17
C GLY A 447 -16.02 21.95 -4.98
N LEU A 448 -16.12 21.32 -6.15
CA LEU A 448 -17.34 21.37 -6.98
C LEU A 448 -18.60 20.92 -6.22
N ARG A 449 -18.55 19.78 -5.53
CA ARG A 449 -19.70 19.28 -4.74
C ARG A 449 -20.00 20.18 -3.54
N ALA A 450 -18.98 20.72 -2.89
CA ALA A 450 -19.16 21.71 -1.82
C ALA A 450 -19.93 22.94 -2.31
N MET A 451 -19.60 23.44 -3.51
CA MET A 451 -20.31 24.56 -4.12
C MET A 451 -21.76 24.18 -4.47
N GLN A 452 -21.97 23.01 -5.08
CA GLN A 452 -23.32 22.53 -5.42
C GLN A 452 -24.23 22.39 -4.20
N ARG A 453 -23.69 22.00 -3.05
CA ARG A 453 -24.43 21.88 -1.77
C ARG A 453 -24.60 23.23 -1.04
N GLY A 454 -23.88 24.27 -1.45
CA GLY A 454 -23.87 25.58 -0.79
C GLY A 454 -22.92 25.67 0.41
N ASP A 455 -22.04 24.68 0.61
CA ASP A 455 -21.03 24.68 1.66
C ASP A 455 -19.96 25.78 1.40
N ILE A 456 -19.69 26.07 0.12
CA ILE A 456 -18.90 27.22 -0.33
C ILE A 456 -19.67 28.01 -1.38
N ASN A 457 -19.43 29.32 -1.45
CA ASN A 457 -20.05 30.16 -2.48
C ASN A 457 -19.23 30.14 -3.79
N ILE A 458 -19.77 30.75 -4.85
CA ILE A 458 -19.15 30.76 -6.18
C ILE A 458 -17.78 31.44 -6.16
N GLU A 459 -17.65 32.57 -5.46
CA GLU A 459 -16.37 33.31 -5.36
C GLU A 459 -15.30 32.47 -4.65
N GLU A 460 -15.67 31.76 -3.58
CA GLU A 460 -14.78 30.82 -2.90
C GLU A 460 -14.35 29.68 -3.83
N PHE A 461 -15.26 29.11 -4.61
CA PHE A 461 -14.96 28.06 -5.59
C PHE A 461 -14.03 28.54 -6.73
N ILE A 462 -14.28 29.74 -7.26
CA ILE A 462 -13.44 30.37 -8.29
C ILE A 462 -12.05 30.69 -7.72
N HIS A 463 -11.98 31.26 -6.52
CA HIS A 463 -10.72 31.57 -5.85
C HIS A 463 -9.90 30.31 -5.60
N LEU A 464 -10.51 29.27 -5.06
CA LEU A 464 -9.90 27.96 -4.83
C LEU A 464 -9.26 27.41 -6.11
N ASN A 465 -10.01 27.35 -7.21
CA ASN A 465 -9.53 26.75 -8.45
C ASN A 465 -8.54 27.64 -9.23
N ARG A 466 -8.58 28.96 -9.02
CA ARG A 466 -7.61 29.92 -9.55
C ARG A 466 -6.22 29.75 -8.94
N TYR A 467 -6.16 29.46 -7.64
CA TYR A 467 -4.92 29.44 -6.87
C TYR A 467 -4.34 28.04 -6.65
N ILE A 468 -5.14 26.98 -6.74
CA ILE A 468 -4.61 25.61 -6.74
C ILE A 468 -4.00 25.30 -8.11
N GLY A 469 -2.68 25.17 -8.12
CA GLY A 469 -1.90 24.74 -9.27
C GLY A 469 -1.65 23.24 -9.29
N SER A 470 -0.41 22.88 -9.57
CA SER A 470 0.04 21.52 -9.80
C SER A 470 1.48 21.34 -9.31
N TRP A 471 2.04 20.16 -9.54
CA TRP A 471 3.46 19.89 -9.27
C TRP A 471 4.34 20.41 -10.40
N VAL A 472 5.49 21.01 -10.09
CA VAL A 472 6.47 21.38 -11.12
C VAL A 472 7.03 20.13 -11.82
N PRO A 473 7.55 20.24 -13.05
CA PRO A 473 8.26 19.14 -13.71
C PRO A 473 9.36 18.53 -12.81
N GLN A 474 9.53 17.21 -12.86
CA GLN A 474 10.42 16.45 -11.97
C GLN A 474 11.87 16.93 -12.02
N ASP A 475 12.37 17.31 -13.21
CA ASP A 475 13.70 17.87 -13.42
C ASP A 475 13.92 19.20 -12.68
N LYS A 476 12.83 19.97 -12.50
CA LYS A 476 12.81 21.28 -11.83
C LYS A 476 12.52 21.20 -10.34
N MET A 477 12.12 20.03 -9.84
CA MET A 477 11.92 19.84 -8.41
C MET A 477 13.23 20.07 -7.66
N ARG A 478 13.09 20.61 -6.46
CA ARG A 478 14.15 20.98 -5.52
C ARG A 478 14.10 20.07 -4.32
N LYS A 479 15.27 19.88 -3.73
CA LYS A 479 15.42 19.15 -2.47
C LYS A 479 14.59 19.81 -1.38
N GLU A 480 13.88 18.99 -0.63
CA GLU A 480 13.14 19.48 0.52
C GLU A 480 14.11 19.94 1.62
N THR A 481 13.73 20.99 2.35
CA THR A 481 14.56 21.60 3.38
C THR A 481 14.04 21.22 4.75
N ALA A 482 14.87 20.59 5.58
CA ALA A 482 14.61 20.44 7.00
C ALA A 482 15.88 20.71 7.80
N PHE A 483 15.68 21.26 9.00
CA PHE A 483 16.72 21.48 9.98
C PHE A 483 16.73 20.32 11.00
N THR A 484 17.87 19.65 11.17
CA THR A 484 18.00 18.45 12.00
C THR A 484 18.99 18.65 13.17
N PRO A 485 18.68 19.52 14.16
CA PRO A 485 19.61 19.82 15.25
C PRO A 485 19.91 18.61 16.16
N PHE A 486 19.05 17.59 16.15
CA PHE A 486 19.20 16.34 16.90
C PHE A 486 19.31 15.12 15.97
N GLY A 487 19.86 15.31 14.78
CA GLY A 487 19.91 14.30 13.72
C GLY A 487 18.52 13.98 13.14
N MET A 488 18.45 12.88 12.38
CA MET A 488 17.24 12.47 11.64
C MET A 488 16.06 12.05 12.52
N ARG A 489 16.22 12.01 13.84
CA ARG A 489 15.14 11.62 14.77
C ARG A 489 14.06 12.70 14.92
N PHE A 490 14.44 13.98 14.77
CA PHE A 490 13.52 15.12 14.88
C PHE A 490 13.83 16.18 13.80
N PRO A 491 13.47 15.93 12.53
CA PRO A 491 13.62 16.91 11.46
C PRO A 491 12.56 18.01 11.59
N ILE A 492 13.01 19.26 11.66
CA ILE A 492 12.16 20.45 11.58
C ILE A 492 12.02 20.81 10.10
N TRP A 493 10.90 20.40 9.49
CA TRP A 493 10.60 20.64 8.08
C TRP A 493 10.33 22.12 7.79
N LEU A 494 11.05 22.71 6.83
CA LEU A 494 11.00 24.13 6.44
C LEU A 494 10.36 24.36 5.06
N SER A 495 10.06 23.28 4.34
CA SER A 495 9.38 23.27 3.04
C SER A 495 8.11 22.41 3.10
N LEU A 496 7.29 22.60 4.14
CA LEU A 496 6.02 21.88 4.30
C LEU A 496 5.10 22.09 3.08
N TRP A 497 4.28 21.08 2.81
CA TRP A 497 3.40 20.99 1.62
C TRP A 497 4.17 21.05 0.31
N SER A 498 5.46 20.72 0.35
CA SER A 498 6.38 20.79 -0.79
C SER A 498 6.25 22.10 -1.56
N ARG A 499 6.05 23.23 -0.86
CA ARG A 499 5.73 24.56 -1.44
C ARG A 499 6.73 25.04 -2.50
N ASN A 500 7.96 24.57 -2.45
CA ASN A 500 9.00 24.92 -3.43
C ASN A 500 8.89 24.13 -4.75
N ASN A 501 7.97 23.17 -4.81
CA ASN A 501 7.81 22.17 -5.87
C ASN A 501 6.40 22.19 -6.48
N ILE A 502 5.62 23.24 -6.22
CA ILE A 502 4.30 23.45 -6.80
C ILE A 502 4.31 24.65 -7.76
N THR A 503 3.35 24.72 -8.67
CA THR A 503 3.13 25.88 -9.52
C THR A 503 2.16 26.84 -8.82
N GLU A 504 2.56 28.09 -8.65
CA GLU A 504 1.71 29.13 -8.06
C GLU A 504 1.12 30.05 -9.15
N ALA A 505 0.09 30.81 -8.79
CA ALA A 505 -0.53 31.77 -9.68
C ALA A 505 0.44 32.93 -10.01
N THR A 506 0.90 33.03 -11.26
CA THR A 506 1.82 34.09 -11.71
C THR A 506 1.49 34.57 -13.15
N PRO A 507 0.93 35.77 -13.36
CA PRO A 507 0.38 36.73 -12.40
C PRO A 507 -1.11 36.48 -12.02
N HIS A 508 -1.83 35.58 -12.71
CA HIS A 508 -3.29 35.46 -12.55
C HIS A 508 -3.79 34.06 -12.17
N PHE A 509 -3.27 32.98 -12.77
CA PHE A 509 -3.77 31.61 -12.56
C PHE A 509 -2.63 30.63 -12.32
N ALA A 510 -2.83 29.68 -11.42
CA ALA A 510 -1.86 28.61 -11.17
C ALA A 510 -1.94 27.55 -12.27
N LYS A 511 -0.80 27.14 -12.83
CA LYS A 511 -0.76 26.20 -13.98
C LYS A 511 -1.13 24.78 -13.54
N ARG A 512 -1.87 24.06 -14.39
CA ARG A 512 -2.21 22.64 -14.19
C ARG A 512 -1.34 21.74 -15.06
N LYS A 513 -1.20 20.47 -14.68
CA LYS A 513 -0.35 19.50 -15.38
C LYS A 513 -1.17 18.33 -15.92
N PRO A 514 -0.94 17.91 -17.18
CA PRO A 514 -1.50 16.67 -17.72
C PRO A 514 -0.96 15.41 -17.03
N ALA A 515 -1.82 14.41 -16.91
CA ALA A 515 -1.41 13.05 -16.63
C ALA A 515 -0.70 12.42 -17.84
N ASP A 516 0.31 11.58 -17.61
CA ASP A 516 1.07 10.87 -18.66
C ASP A 516 0.29 9.64 -19.16
N PRO A 517 -0.18 9.62 -20.43
CA PRO A 517 -0.95 8.50 -20.96
C PRO A 517 -0.16 7.18 -20.99
N GLN A 518 1.15 7.23 -21.24
CA GLN A 518 1.97 6.01 -21.30
C GLN A 518 2.10 5.38 -19.90
N ALA A 519 2.25 6.21 -18.87
CA ALA A 519 2.28 5.72 -17.48
C ALA A 519 0.95 5.07 -17.09
N ILE A 520 -0.18 5.68 -17.46
CA ILE A 520 -1.52 5.14 -17.20
C ILE A 520 -1.70 3.79 -17.92
N VAL A 521 -1.38 3.74 -19.22
CA VAL A 521 -1.46 2.51 -20.01
C VAL A 521 -0.61 1.41 -19.37
N ASN A 522 0.64 1.70 -19.01
CA ASN A 522 1.51 0.70 -18.39
C ASN A 522 1.02 0.28 -17.00
N GLY A 523 0.49 1.20 -16.19
CA GLY A 523 -0.10 0.89 -14.89
C GLY A 523 -1.25 -0.11 -14.99
N TYR A 524 -2.12 0.04 -16.00
CA TYR A 524 -3.20 -0.92 -16.27
C TYR A 524 -2.67 -2.23 -16.84
N LYS A 525 -1.83 -2.18 -17.88
CA LYS A 525 -1.33 -3.38 -18.56
C LYS A 525 -0.51 -4.26 -17.61
N TYR A 526 0.43 -3.69 -16.86
CA TYR A 526 1.29 -4.40 -15.90
C TYR A 526 0.60 -4.69 -14.55
N GLY A 527 -0.71 -4.45 -14.44
CA GLY A 527 -1.48 -4.83 -13.25
C GLY A 527 -1.04 -4.12 -11.96
N GLN A 528 -0.61 -2.86 -12.06
CA GLN A 528 -0.34 -2.00 -10.90
C GLN A 528 -1.61 -1.27 -10.42
N ILE A 529 -2.63 -1.19 -11.28
CA ILE A 529 -3.95 -0.63 -10.99
C ILE A 529 -4.94 -1.77 -10.82
N PHE A 530 -5.69 -1.79 -9.72
CA PHE A 530 -6.73 -2.79 -9.51
C PHE A 530 -7.97 -2.42 -10.33
N ILE A 531 -8.35 -3.30 -11.25
CA ILE A 531 -9.48 -3.12 -12.18
C ILE A 531 -10.75 -3.83 -11.72
N GLY A 532 -10.72 -4.52 -10.58
CA GLY A 532 -11.86 -5.28 -10.05
C GLY A 532 -11.87 -6.77 -10.39
N LYS A 533 -10.89 -7.26 -11.16
CA LYS A 533 -10.75 -8.70 -11.46
C LYS A 533 -10.22 -9.42 -10.23
N ALA A 534 -11.09 -9.88 -9.34
CA ALA A 534 -10.71 -10.68 -8.18
C ALA A 534 -11.69 -11.85 -8.03
N GLU A 535 -11.56 -12.86 -8.87
CA GLU A 535 -12.49 -13.99 -9.03
C GLU A 535 -12.17 -15.12 -8.03
N LEU A 536 -12.12 -14.81 -6.74
CA LEU A 536 -11.88 -15.76 -5.66
C LEU A 536 -12.65 -15.35 -4.38
N PRO A 537 -12.74 -16.21 -3.34
CA PRO A 537 -13.29 -15.83 -2.04
C PRO A 537 -12.53 -14.69 -1.36
N ILE A 538 -13.24 -13.60 -1.03
CA ILE A 538 -12.68 -12.42 -0.36
C ILE A 538 -13.46 -12.13 0.92
N LEU A 539 -12.75 -12.11 2.05
CA LEU A 539 -13.24 -11.53 3.29
C LEU A 539 -12.30 -10.39 3.71
N GLU A 540 -12.72 -9.16 3.49
CA GLU A 540 -12.00 -7.98 3.94
C GLU A 540 -12.37 -7.64 5.38
N ILE A 541 -11.36 -7.46 6.23
CA ILE A 541 -11.55 -7.04 7.63
C ILE A 541 -10.90 -5.67 7.81
N ARG A 542 -11.66 -4.65 8.18
CA ARG A 542 -11.16 -3.29 8.36
C ARG A 542 -11.37 -2.83 9.79
N HIS A 543 -10.39 -2.11 10.33
CA HIS A 543 -10.61 -1.29 11.52
C HIS A 543 -11.25 0.04 11.11
N TYR A 544 -12.25 0.49 11.85
CA TYR A 544 -12.74 1.85 11.73
C TYR A 544 -11.75 2.82 12.40
N LEU A 545 -11.13 3.69 11.59
CA LEU A 545 -10.02 4.55 12.02
C LEU A 545 -10.20 6.02 11.58
N GLU A 546 -11.40 6.40 11.14
CA GLU A 546 -11.71 7.78 10.73
C GLU A 546 -11.52 8.77 11.88
N ASP A 547 -11.89 8.37 13.10
CA ASP A 547 -11.78 9.21 14.31
C ASP A 547 -10.32 9.40 14.77
N ASP A 548 -9.39 8.59 14.24
CA ASP A 548 -7.95 8.71 14.46
C ASP A 548 -7.25 9.44 13.30
N LEU A 549 -8.02 9.95 12.32
CA LEU A 549 -7.53 10.57 11.08
C LEU A 549 -6.49 9.70 10.37
N ASN A 550 -6.65 8.38 10.44
CA ASN A 550 -5.69 7.41 9.93
C ASN A 550 -5.81 7.23 8.42
N MET A 551 -4.68 7.00 7.72
CA MET A 551 -4.66 6.78 6.27
C MET A 551 -5.60 5.67 5.81
N HIS A 552 -5.84 4.67 6.67
CA HIS A 552 -6.71 3.56 6.38
C HIS A 552 -8.18 3.98 6.50
N HIS A 553 -8.60 4.87 5.60
CA HIS A 553 -9.98 5.30 5.42
C HIS A 553 -10.88 4.17 4.93
N THR A 554 -12.15 4.26 5.27
CA THR A 554 -13.18 3.26 5.04
C THR A 554 -13.59 3.18 3.57
N LEU A 555 -13.52 4.31 2.87
CA LEU A 555 -13.84 4.41 1.45
C LEU A 555 -13.06 3.37 0.62
N ALA A 556 -11.81 3.08 0.93
CA ALA A 556 -10.98 2.13 0.19
C ALA A 556 -11.63 0.74 0.00
N SER A 557 -12.39 0.25 0.98
CA SER A 557 -13.12 -1.02 0.85
C SER A 557 -14.23 -0.94 -0.20
N PHE A 558 -14.90 0.22 -0.29
CA PHE A 558 -15.99 0.47 -1.23
C PHE A 558 -15.51 0.91 -2.61
N GLU A 559 -14.34 1.56 -2.71
CA GLU A 559 -13.61 1.73 -3.98
C GLU A 559 -13.32 0.35 -4.60
N THR A 560 -12.83 -0.58 -3.79
CA THR A 560 -12.55 -1.96 -4.21
C THR A 560 -13.85 -2.65 -4.67
N ARG A 561 -14.91 -2.56 -3.87
CA ARG A 561 -16.23 -3.13 -4.19
C ARG A 561 -16.79 -2.59 -5.51
N LEU A 562 -16.77 -1.28 -5.70
CA LEU A 562 -17.26 -0.64 -6.92
C LEU A 562 -16.50 -1.13 -8.15
N ARG A 563 -15.18 -1.31 -8.04
CA ARG A 563 -14.37 -1.84 -9.15
C ARG A 563 -14.70 -3.30 -9.43
N ILE A 564 -14.87 -4.13 -8.40
CA ILE A 564 -15.33 -5.52 -8.53
C ILE A 564 -16.69 -5.58 -9.25
N GLN A 565 -17.65 -4.75 -8.83
CA GLN A 565 -18.96 -4.65 -9.48
C GLN A 565 -18.86 -4.17 -10.94
N GLN A 566 -18.00 -3.19 -11.23
CA GLN A 566 -17.79 -2.70 -12.60
C GLN A 566 -17.19 -3.77 -13.52
N TYR A 567 -16.33 -4.64 -12.99
CA TYR A 567 -15.69 -5.70 -13.77
C TYR A 567 -16.57 -6.96 -13.89
N GLN A 568 -17.17 -7.42 -12.80
CA GLN A 568 -17.91 -8.68 -12.71
C GLN A 568 -19.43 -8.52 -12.81
N GLY A 569 -19.97 -7.30 -12.68
CA GLY A 569 -21.42 -7.04 -12.58
C GLY A 569 -22.03 -7.33 -11.20
N HIS A 570 -21.30 -7.97 -10.29
CA HIS A 570 -21.71 -8.30 -8.92
C HIS A 570 -20.50 -8.31 -7.98
N ASN A 571 -20.74 -8.38 -6.66
CA ASN A 571 -19.71 -8.49 -5.63
C ASN A 571 -19.90 -9.74 -4.74
N ASP A 572 -20.63 -10.74 -5.22
CA ASP A 572 -21.05 -11.90 -4.42
C ASP A 572 -19.91 -12.66 -3.76
N ASN A 573 -18.70 -12.52 -4.31
CA ASN A 573 -17.46 -13.11 -3.79
C ASN A 573 -16.67 -12.20 -2.82
N GLN A 574 -17.18 -11.02 -2.46
CA GLN A 574 -16.59 -10.08 -1.50
C GLN A 574 -17.50 -9.83 -0.30
N VAL A 575 -16.96 -10.04 0.89
CA VAL A 575 -17.58 -9.68 2.16
C VAL A 575 -16.71 -8.69 2.91
N VAL A 576 -17.32 -7.64 3.47
CA VAL A 576 -16.64 -6.55 4.20
C VAL A 576 -17.12 -6.53 5.65
N TRP A 577 -16.18 -6.78 6.55
CA TRP A 577 -16.35 -6.59 7.99
C TRP A 577 -15.59 -5.36 8.44
N ILE A 578 -16.30 -4.38 9.03
CA ILE A 578 -15.65 -3.24 9.68
C ILE A 578 -15.82 -3.40 11.19
N SER A 579 -14.71 -3.43 11.88
CA SER A 579 -14.61 -3.64 13.31
C SER A 579 -14.08 -2.40 14.00
N HIS A 580 -14.50 -2.17 15.25
CA HIS A 580 -13.80 -1.24 16.12
C HIS A 580 -12.30 -1.58 16.19
N LYS A 581 -11.43 -0.55 16.29
CA LYS A 581 -9.97 -0.70 16.28
C LYS A 581 -9.40 -1.61 17.38
N ASP A 582 -10.12 -1.77 18.47
CA ASP A 582 -9.72 -2.63 19.60
C ASP A 582 -9.98 -4.13 19.36
N HIS A 583 -10.66 -4.49 18.27
CA HIS A 583 -10.98 -5.88 17.95
C HIS A 583 -10.61 -6.23 16.51
N THR A 584 -10.01 -7.40 16.29
CA THR A 584 -9.70 -7.91 14.94
C THR A 584 -10.16 -9.36 14.80
N PRO A 585 -11.25 -9.64 14.07
CA PRO A 585 -11.86 -10.98 14.00
C PRO A 585 -11.16 -11.92 13.01
N ILE A 586 -9.81 -12.00 13.04
CA ILE A 586 -9.03 -12.80 12.09
C ILE A 586 -9.38 -14.28 12.17
N ASP A 587 -9.29 -14.89 13.36
CA ASP A 587 -9.49 -16.34 13.49
C ASP A 587 -10.90 -16.76 13.09
N LYS A 588 -11.91 -15.93 13.44
CA LYS A 588 -13.30 -16.11 12.99
C LYS A 588 -13.38 -16.03 11.47
N GLY A 589 -12.78 -15.01 10.86
CA GLY A 589 -12.77 -14.85 9.40
C GLY A 589 -12.07 -15.99 8.66
N ILE A 590 -10.97 -16.52 9.22
CA ILE A 590 -10.26 -17.68 8.64
C ILE A 590 -11.16 -18.90 8.63
N ALA A 591 -11.91 -19.15 9.71
CA ALA A 591 -12.84 -20.28 9.77
C ALA A 591 -13.95 -20.18 8.71
N PHE A 592 -14.42 -18.96 8.39
CA PHE A 592 -15.39 -18.74 7.30
C PHE A 592 -14.76 -18.97 5.93
N LEU A 593 -13.58 -18.41 5.67
CA LEU A 593 -12.87 -18.60 4.40
C LEU A 593 -12.47 -20.06 4.19
N ASP A 594 -12.08 -20.79 5.24
CA ASP A 594 -11.85 -22.23 5.19
C ASP A 594 -13.09 -22.99 4.72
N ARG A 595 -14.26 -22.75 5.35
CA ARG A 595 -15.52 -23.36 4.91
C ARG A 595 -15.84 -23.05 3.45
N TRP A 596 -15.65 -21.81 3.04
CA TRP A 596 -15.91 -21.38 1.66
C TRP A 596 -14.97 -22.07 0.66
N LEU A 597 -13.66 -22.08 0.92
CA LEU A 597 -12.66 -22.70 0.05
C LEU A 597 -12.85 -24.22 -0.04
N MET A 598 -13.18 -24.86 1.08
CA MET A 598 -13.46 -26.30 1.10
C MET A 598 -14.75 -26.64 0.34
N ALA A 599 -15.82 -25.85 0.50
CA ALA A 599 -17.06 -26.02 -0.27
C ALA A 599 -16.83 -25.80 -1.78
N LEU A 600 -16.07 -24.76 -2.15
CA LEU A 600 -15.69 -24.48 -3.53
C LEU A 600 -14.87 -25.62 -4.12
N SER A 601 -13.91 -26.15 -3.36
CA SER A 601 -13.10 -27.30 -3.77
C SER A 601 -13.92 -28.58 -3.94
N ALA A 602 -14.99 -28.77 -3.16
CA ALA A 602 -15.90 -29.89 -3.29
C ALA A 602 -16.95 -29.72 -4.40
N SER A 603 -17.26 -28.49 -4.81
CA SER A 603 -18.27 -28.20 -5.84
C SER A 603 -17.83 -28.66 -7.24
N GLU A 604 -18.76 -29.23 -8.01
CA GLU A 604 -18.52 -29.66 -9.40
C GLU A 604 -18.35 -28.48 -10.36
N ASN A 605 -19.16 -27.43 -10.18
CA ASN A 605 -19.18 -26.25 -11.05
C ASN A 605 -18.15 -25.17 -10.67
N LYS A 606 -17.50 -25.28 -9.50
CA LYS A 606 -16.58 -24.25 -8.96
C LYS A 606 -17.21 -22.86 -8.87
N ASP A 607 -18.52 -22.80 -8.64
CA ASP A 607 -19.22 -21.52 -8.50
C ASP A 607 -18.93 -20.88 -7.14
N LEU A 608 -18.38 -19.67 -7.17
CA LEU A 608 -18.00 -18.89 -6.00
C LEU A 608 -19.20 -18.52 -5.14
N ALA A 609 -20.29 -18.10 -5.78
CA ALA A 609 -21.44 -17.52 -5.10
C ALA A 609 -22.21 -18.60 -4.33
N SER A 610 -22.54 -19.73 -4.97
CA SER A 610 -23.23 -20.84 -4.29
C SER A 610 -22.38 -21.55 -3.25
N SER A 611 -21.04 -21.49 -3.35
CA SER A 611 -20.13 -22.07 -2.35
C SER A 611 -19.94 -21.20 -1.12
N LYS A 612 -20.39 -19.93 -1.14
CA LYS A 612 -20.24 -19.00 -0.03
C LYS A 612 -21.11 -19.44 1.17
N PRO A 613 -20.57 -19.49 2.40
CA PRO A 613 -21.38 -19.73 3.59
C PRO A 613 -22.53 -18.71 3.71
N ALA A 614 -23.77 -19.18 3.89
CA ALA A 614 -24.94 -18.31 3.95
C ALA A 614 -24.91 -17.32 5.14
N ASP A 615 -24.19 -17.68 6.20
CA ASP A 615 -23.95 -16.87 7.39
C ASP A 615 -22.75 -15.91 7.26
N LEU A 616 -22.06 -15.91 6.11
CA LEU A 616 -20.98 -14.97 5.80
C LEU A 616 -21.53 -13.79 4.98
N VAL A 617 -21.91 -12.73 5.69
CA VAL A 617 -22.42 -11.48 5.12
C VAL A 617 -21.64 -10.28 5.65
N ASP A 618 -21.84 -9.13 5.01
CA ASP A 618 -21.29 -7.86 5.47
C ASP A 618 -21.76 -7.54 6.90
N ALA A 619 -20.87 -6.98 7.73
CA ALA A 619 -21.16 -6.74 9.14
C ALA A 619 -20.31 -5.62 9.75
N CYS A 620 -20.88 -4.93 10.75
CA CYS A 620 -20.13 -4.06 11.65
C CYS A 620 -20.00 -4.67 13.05
N ILE A 621 -18.80 -4.57 13.62
CA ILE A 621 -18.40 -5.26 14.85
C ILE A 621 -17.93 -4.23 15.89
N ASP A 622 -18.43 -4.34 17.12
CA ASP A 622 -18.08 -3.43 18.21
C ASP A 622 -16.72 -3.73 18.87
N HIS A 623 -16.35 -2.90 19.86
CA HIS A 623 -15.11 -3.03 20.63
C HIS A 623 -15.00 -4.33 21.45
N LEU A 624 -16.11 -5.02 21.71
CA LEU A 624 -16.16 -6.31 22.41
C LEU A 624 -16.15 -7.49 21.44
N GLY A 625 -16.11 -7.24 20.12
CA GLY A 625 -16.16 -8.27 19.09
C GLY A 625 -17.57 -8.79 18.80
N LYS A 626 -18.62 -8.10 19.24
CA LYS A 626 -20.01 -8.46 18.94
C LYS A 626 -20.45 -7.81 17.62
N VAL A 627 -21.10 -8.61 16.78
CA VAL A 627 -21.77 -8.10 15.57
C VAL A 627 -22.94 -7.21 15.99
N GLN A 628 -22.94 -5.96 15.54
CA GLN A 628 -24.01 -5.00 15.83
C GLN A 628 -25.13 -5.10 14.79
N PHE A 629 -24.74 -5.11 13.52
CA PHE A 629 -25.64 -5.28 12.37
C PHE A 629 -24.91 -6.06 11.27
N GLU A 630 -25.68 -6.82 10.50
CA GLU A 630 -25.22 -7.61 9.38
C GLU A 630 -26.30 -7.68 8.29
N GLY A 631 -25.89 -7.82 7.03
CA GLY A 631 -26.82 -7.85 5.88
C GLY A 631 -26.26 -7.14 4.64
N ALA A 632 -26.98 -7.24 3.52
CA ALA A 632 -26.52 -6.72 2.23
C ALA A 632 -26.54 -5.18 2.12
N ASP A 633 -27.43 -4.53 2.87
CA ASP A 633 -27.69 -3.07 2.83
C ASP A 633 -27.04 -2.32 4.00
N VAL A 634 -26.35 -3.02 4.91
CA VAL A 634 -25.84 -2.39 6.14
C VAL A 634 -24.80 -1.31 5.86
N TRP A 635 -24.11 -1.40 4.72
CA TRP A 635 -23.08 -0.46 4.27
C TRP A 635 -23.55 0.54 3.22
N ASP A 636 -24.84 0.60 2.90
CA ASP A 636 -25.39 1.58 1.96
C ASP A 636 -25.11 3.02 2.40
N GLY A 637 -24.97 3.93 1.44
CA GLY A 637 -24.70 5.35 1.69
C GLY A 637 -24.47 6.14 0.40
N GLU A 638 -23.79 7.29 0.51
CA GLU A 638 -23.56 8.16 -0.66
C GLU A 638 -22.72 7.50 -1.76
N TRP A 639 -21.81 6.59 -1.39
CA TRP A 639 -20.90 5.94 -2.34
C TRP A 639 -21.62 5.06 -3.38
N ASN A 640 -22.82 4.55 -3.04
CA ASN A 640 -23.69 3.81 -3.93
C ASN A 640 -25.06 4.48 -4.18
N ASN A 641 -25.20 5.75 -3.78
CA ASN A 641 -26.42 6.53 -3.95
C ASN A 641 -27.66 5.86 -3.32
N GLN A 642 -27.50 5.30 -2.11
CA GLN A 642 -28.57 4.70 -1.33
C GLN A 642 -28.72 5.38 0.04
N PRO A 643 -29.87 5.24 0.71
CA PRO A 643 -30.02 5.67 2.10
C PRO A 643 -28.99 5.00 3.01
N PHE A 644 -28.48 5.74 4.01
CA PHE A 644 -27.48 5.19 4.92
C PHE A 644 -27.96 3.91 5.64
N GLY A 645 -27.22 2.83 5.42
CA GLY A 645 -27.35 1.56 6.11
C GLY A 645 -27.04 1.66 7.60
N LYS A 646 -27.44 0.64 8.37
CA LYS A 646 -27.29 0.66 9.84
C LYS A 646 -25.83 0.71 10.28
N CYS A 647 -24.93 0.04 9.56
CA CYS A 647 -23.51 0.09 9.86
C CYS A 647 -22.87 1.41 9.42
N SER A 648 -23.23 1.95 8.25
CA SER A 648 -22.75 3.26 7.78
C SER A 648 -23.13 4.42 8.72
N LYS A 649 -24.19 4.29 9.52
CA LYS A 649 -24.56 5.28 10.55
C LYS A 649 -23.67 5.24 11.78
N ILE A 650 -23.06 4.10 12.07
CA ILE A 650 -22.18 3.90 13.23
C ILE A 650 -20.72 4.13 12.85
N TYR A 651 -20.38 3.72 11.64
CA TYR A 651 -19.07 3.88 11.03
C TYR A 651 -19.26 4.65 9.70
N PRO A 652 -19.43 5.99 9.76
CA PRO A 652 -19.52 6.86 8.59
C PRO A 652 -18.42 6.63 7.55
N ILE A 653 -18.80 6.68 6.28
CA ILE A 653 -17.88 6.52 5.16
C ILE A 653 -17.65 7.91 4.55
N TYR A 654 -16.47 8.47 4.81
CA TYR A 654 -16.05 9.73 4.19
C TYR A 654 -15.62 9.50 2.74
N SER A 655 -15.52 10.58 1.98
CA SER A 655 -15.13 10.57 0.57
C SER A 655 -13.63 10.86 0.38
N ASN A 656 -13.24 11.48 -0.73
CA ASN A 656 -11.90 12.04 -0.92
C ASN A 656 -11.96 13.29 -1.84
N ILE A 657 -10.81 13.93 -2.05
CA ILE A 657 -10.70 15.19 -2.79
C ILE A 657 -11.25 15.06 -4.21
N ARG A 658 -10.96 13.94 -4.89
CA ARG A 658 -11.38 13.73 -6.28
C ARG A 658 -12.87 13.46 -6.37
N VAL A 659 -13.46 12.82 -5.37
CA VAL A 659 -14.91 12.66 -5.26
C VAL A 659 -15.59 14.01 -5.03
N GLN A 660 -15.08 14.86 -4.13
CA GLN A 660 -15.60 16.22 -3.93
C GLN A 660 -15.41 17.13 -5.16
N ALA A 661 -14.41 16.84 -6.00
CA ALA A 661 -14.23 17.48 -7.29
C ALA A 661 -15.14 16.95 -8.42
N GLY A 662 -16.14 16.13 -8.08
CA GLY A 662 -17.11 15.56 -9.03
C GLY A 662 -16.76 14.17 -9.56
N GLY A 663 -15.61 13.62 -9.18
CA GLY A 663 -15.16 12.30 -9.61
C GLY A 663 -15.99 11.14 -9.04
N PRO A 664 -15.81 9.92 -9.58
CA PRO A 664 -16.52 8.75 -9.11
C PRO A 664 -15.93 8.22 -7.80
N TRP A 665 -16.80 7.63 -6.99
CA TRP A 665 -16.42 6.96 -5.73
C TRP A 665 -15.49 5.76 -5.89
N ALA A 666 -15.30 5.23 -7.11
CA ALA A 666 -14.34 4.15 -7.38
C ALA A 666 -12.86 4.63 -7.41
N GLY A 667 -12.62 5.94 -7.51
CA GLY A 667 -11.29 6.55 -7.37
C GLY A 667 -10.27 6.19 -8.47
N SER A 668 -10.70 5.62 -9.60
CA SER A 668 -9.81 5.08 -10.66
C SER A 668 -9.73 5.91 -11.94
N ILE A 669 -10.06 7.20 -11.90
CA ILE A 669 -9.90 8.10 -13.06
C ILE A 669 -8.60 8.89 -12.93
N PHE A 670 -7.59 8.48 -13.71
CA PHE A 670 -6.28 9.15 -13.77
C PHE A 670 -6.28 10.31 -14.77
N LYS A 671 -6.99 10.14 -15.91
CA LYS A 671 -7.17 11.18 -16.93
C LYS A 671 -8.65 11.26 -17.31
N CYS A 672 -9.32 12.32 -16.88
CA CYS A 672 -10.72 12.57 -17.24
C CYS A 672 -10.84 13.03 -18.71
N GLY A 673 -11.95 12.71 -19.36
CA GLY A 673 -12.39 13.47 -20.54
C GLY A 673 -12.69 14.91 -20.15
N ARG A 674 -12.42 15.87 -21.03
CA ARG A 674 -12.67 17.29 -20.78
C ARG A 674 -13.65 17.86 -21.78
N ILE A 675 -14.51 18.77 -21.34
CA ILE A 675 -15.44 19.53 -22.18
C ILE A 675 -15.25 21.03 -21.92
N PRO A 676 -15.56 21.90 -22.91
CA PRO A 676 -15.61 23.34 -22.70
C PRO A 676 -16.48 23.73 -21.50
N VAL A 677 -16.15 24.84 -20.83
CA VAL A 677 -16.93 25.33 -19.68
C VAL A 677 -18.38 25.63 -20.09
N SER A 678 -18.59 26.23 -21.25
CA SER A 678 -19.93 26.48 -21.81
C SER A 678 -20.77 25.19 -21.92
N ASP A 679 -20.18 24.09 -22.37
CA ASP A 679 -20.83 22.78 -22.43
C ASP A 679 -21.10 22.21 -21.04
N ALA A 680 -20.18 22.39 -20.09
CA ALA A 680 -20.37 21.97 -18.70
C ALA A 680 -21.55 22.70 -18.03
N ILE A 681 -21.71 24.00 -18.29
CA ILE A 681 -22.86 24.80 -17.86
C ILE A 681 -24.14 24.27 -18.50
N ALA A 682 -24.15 24.12 -19.82
CA ALA A 682 -25.33 23.64 -20.56
C ALA A 682 -25.77 22.22 -20.14
N ARG A 683 -24.83 21.36 -19.72
CA ARG A 683 -25.11 20.01 -19.21
C ARG A 683 -25.51 19.97 -17.73
N GLY A 684 -25.51 21.11 -17.04
CA GLY A 684 -25.91 21.21 -15.64
C GLY A 684 -24.87 20.63 -14.65
N ILE A 685 -23.58 20.58 -15.02
CA ILE A 685 -22.51 20.09 -14.12
C ILE A 685 -22.46 20.92 -12.83
N TYR A 686 -22.87 22.18 -12.86
CA TYR A 686 -22.86 23.07 -11.69
C TYR A 686 -24.15 22.99 -10.84
N GLY A 687 -25.08 22.09 -11.17
CA GLY A 687 -26.34 21.92 -10.45
C GLY A 687 -27.24 23.15 -10.57
N ASN A 688 -27.87 23.55 -9.45
CA ASN A 688 -28.78 24.71 -9.40
C ASN A 688 -28.05 26.05 -9.16
N VAL A 689 -26.71 26.06 -9.24
CA VAL A 689 -25.90 27.26 -9.00
C VAL A 689 -25.85 28.11 -10.28
N SER A 690 -26.21 29.39 -10.18
CA SER A 690 -26.16 30.35 -11.30
C SER A 690 -24.72 30.76 -11.65
N ILE A 691 -24.00 29.86 -12.30
CA ILE A 691 -22.57 29.98 -12.62
C ILE A 691 -22.31 30.76 -13.92
N GLU A 692 -23.35 31.05 -14.71
CA GLU A 692 -23.25 31.63 -16.06
C GLU A 692 -22.48 32.96 -16.07
N ALA A 693 -22.67 33.78 -15.04
CA ALA A 693 -21.96 35.06 -14.88
C ALA A 693 -20.44 34.89 -14.68
N TYR A 694 -19.97 33.68 -14.35
CA TYR A 694 -18.58 33.35 -14.07
C TYR A 694 -17.93 32.49 -15.17
N GLN A 695 -18.62 32.25 -16.29
CA GLN A 695 -18.11 31.41 -17.38
C GLN A 695 -16.72 31.85 -17.85
N GLU A 696 -16.51 33.15 -18.10
CA GLU A 696 -15.21 33.68 -18.55
C GLU A 696 -14.10 33.44 -17.51
N HIS A 697 -14.40 33.57 -16.21
CA HIS A 697 -13.43 33.26 -15.15
C HIS A 697 -13.05 31.79 -15.17
N LEU A 698 -14.03 30.90 -15.32
CA LEU A 698 -13.80 29.46 -15.42
C LEU A 698 -13.03 29.07 -16.68
N GLU A 699 -13.30 29.69 -17.83
CA GLU A 699 -12.57 29.46 -19.07
C GLU A 699 -11.10 29.91 -18.95
N ASN A 700 -10.83 30.98 -18.20
CA ASN A 700 -9.46 31.40 -17.92
C ASN A 700 -8.73 30.45 -16.95
N ILE A 701 -9.44 29.87 -15.97
CA ILE A 701 -8.88 28.87 -15.05
C ILE A 701 -8.66 27.52 -15.76
N PHE A 702 -9.59 27.14 -16.64
CA PHE A 702 -9.64 25.86 -17.35
C PHE A 702 -9.66 26.08 -18.87
N PRO A 703 -8.55 26.57 -19.47
CA PRO A 703 -8.51 26.89 -20.90
C PRO A 703 -8.72 25.67 -21.79
N ASP A 704 -8.39 24.48 -21.29
CA ASP A 704 -8.58 23.20 -21.99
C ASP A 704 -9.88 22.48 -21.59
N GLY A 705 -10.78 23.18 -20.90
CA GLY A 705 -12.04 22.64 -20.40
C GLY A 705 -11.95 21.93 -19.03
N VAL A 706 -13.12 21.55 -18.52
CA VAL A 706 -13.31 20.89 -17.22
C VAL A 706 -13.61 19.41 -17.37
N CYS A 707 -13.32 18.63 -16.34
CA CYS A 707 -13.56 17.18 -16.34
C CYS A 707 -15.06 16.86 -16.53
N ASP A 708 -15.34 16.01 -17.51
CA ASP A 708 -16.58 15.27 -17.66
C ASP A 708 -16.31 13.80 -17.29
N TYR A 709 -16.57 13.47 -16.03
CA TYR A 709 -16.33 12.13 -15.51
C TYR A 709 -17.26 11.06 -16.12
N GLY A 710 -18.32 11.46 -16.84
CA GLY A 710 -19.17 10.55 -17.61
C GLY A 710 -18.43 9.88 -18.77
N GLN A 711 -17.32 10.46 -19.23
CA GLN A 711 -16.45 9.86 -20.25
C GLN A 711 -15.49 8.79 -19.68
N GLY A 712 -15.43 8.64 -18.35
CA GLY A 712 -14.53 7.71 -17.69
C GLY A 712 -13.05 8.14 -17.75
N ASP A 713 -12.16 7.16 -17.57
CA ASP A 713 -10.72 7.36 -17.69
C ASP A 713 -10.29 7.20 -19.15
N ILE A 714 -10.09 8.33 -19.85
CA ILE A 714 -9.71 8.33 -21.28
C ILE A 714 -8.28 7.83 -21.51
N GLY A 715 -7.48 7.65 -20.45
CA GLY A 715 -6.16 7.01 -20.52
C GLY A 715 -6.21 5.48 -20.40
N LYS A 716 -7.35 4.89 -20.04
CA LYS A 716 -7.49 3.44 -19.86
C LYS A 716 -7.40 2.73 -21.22
N PRO A 717 -6.44 1.82 -21.42
CA PRO A 717 -6.33 1.07 -22.68
C PRO A 717 -7.42 0.00 -22.77
N ASP A 718 -7.63 -0.53 -23.97
CA ASP A 718 -8.34 -1.79 -24.12
C ASP A 718 -7.53 -2.93 -23.47
N LEU A 719 -8.10 -3.51 -22.42
CA LEU A 719 -7.49 -4.55 -21.61
C LEU A 719 -7.67 -5.96 -22.17
N GLY A 720 -8.43 -6.13 -23.27
CA GLY A 720 -8.70 -7.43 -23.87
C GLY A 720 -9.47 -8.38 -22.95
N LEU A 721 -10.02 -7.87 -21.85
CA LEU A 721 -10.79 -8.62 -20.88
C LEU A 721 -12.27 -8.48 -21.20
N THR A 722 -12.97 -9.61 -21.22
CA THR A 722 -14.43 -9.62 -21.17
C THR A 722 -14.82 -9.93 -19.72
N PRO A 723 -15.80 -9.24 -19.14
CA PRO A 723 -16.43 -9.69 -17.90
C PRO A 723 -16.75 -11.19 -17.96
N THR A 724 -16.56 -11.92 -16.87
CA THR A 724 -16.78 -13.37 -16.81
C THR A 724 -18.20 -13.75 -17.24
N GLN A 725 -18.40 -14.93 -17.84
CA GLN A 725 -19.72 -15.36 -18.34
C GLN A 725 -20.80 -15.45 -17.23
N GLU A 726 -20.43 -15.60 -15.96
CA GLU A 726 -21.36 -15.45 -14.82
C GLU A 726 -21.98 -14.05 -14.74
N ALA A 727 -21.23 -13.00 -15.10
CA ALA A 727 -21.70 -11.62 -15.22
C ALA A 727 -22.81 -11.45 -16.27
N SER A 728 -22.80 -12.28 -17.33
CA SER A 728 -23.80 -12.20 -18.41
C SER A 728 -25.14 -12.85 -18.04
N LYS A 729 -25.15 -13.79 -17.08
CA LYS A 729 -26.37 -14.48 -16.64
C LYS A 729 -27.20 -13.68 -15.62
N ASN A 730 -26.55 -12.79 -14.87
CA ASN A 730 -27.18 -11.97 -13.82
C ASN A 730 -27.48 -10.52 -14.23
N GLN A 731 -27.43 -10.19 -15.52
CA GLN A 731 -27.90 -8.88 -16.00
C GLN A 731 -29.43 -8.78 -15.84
N ASN A 732 -29.86 -8.28 -14.69
CA ASN A 732 -31.19 -7.73 -14.51
C ASN A 732 -31.25 -6.43 -15.36
N PRO A 733 -32.16 -6.30 -16.36
CA PRO A 733 -32.15 -5.18 -17.31
C PRO A 733 -32.37 -3.79 -16.70
N ASN A 734 -32.65 -3.69 -15.39
CA ASN A 734 -33.05 -2.45 -14.73
C ASN A 734 -31.89 -1.58 -14.20
N GLN A 735 -30.63 -2.07 -14.14
CA GLN A 735 -29.51 -1.25 -13.66
C GLN A 735 -28.71 -0.56 -14.78
N SER A 736 -28.68 -1.13 -15.99
CA SER A 736 -28.08 -0.48 -17.17
C SER A 736 -28.98 0.62 -17.76
N ALA A 737 -30.26 0.66 -17.39
CA ALA A 737 -31.22 1.65 -17.88
C ALA A 737 -31.21 3.00 -17.13
N GLN A 738 -30.63 3.09 -15.92
CA GLN A 738 -30.60 4.34 -15.15
C GLN A 738 -29.42 5.28 -15.49
N LEU A 739 -28.44 4.83 -16.27
CA LEU A 739 -27.35 5.67 -16.80
C LEU A 739 -27.58 6.15 -18.24
N GLY A 740 -28.73 5.81 -18.87
CA GLY A 740 -28.98 6.09 -20.30
C GLY A 740 -30.37 6.61 -20.68
N SER A 741 -31.28 6.91 -19.75
CA SER A 741 -32.70 7.18 -20.08
C SER A 741 -33.26 8.56 -19.67
N ARG A 742 -32.46 9.63 -19.75
CA ARG A 742 -32.98 11.03 -19.74
C ARG A 742 -32.81 11.80 -21.05
N LEU A 743 -32.54 11.11 -22.15
CA LEU A 743 -32.50 11.71 -23.49
C LEU A 743 -33.44 10.95 -24.44
N LYS A 744 -34.75 11.11 -24.24
CA LYS A 744 -35.79 11.06 -25.28
C LYS A 744 -37.18 11.25 -24.65
N VAL A 745 -38.02 12.02 -25.36
CA VAL A 745 -39.43 12.38 -25.07
C VAL A 745 -39.47 13.61 -24.14
N GLU A 746 -39.85 14.83 -24.55
CA GLU A 746 -40.97 15.25 -25.42
C GLU A 746 -40.60 16.35 -26.43
N ARG A 747 -41.35 16.35 -27.54
CA ARG A 747 -41.56 17.46 -28.47
C ARG A 747 -42.62 18.39 -27.91
#